data_AF-A0AAF0UGN9-F1
#
_entry.id   AF-A0AAF0UGN9-F1
#
_cell.length_a   1.000
_cell.length_b   1.000
_cell.length_c   1.000
_cell.angle_alpha   90.00
_cell.angle_beta   90.00
_cell.angle_gamma   90.00
#
_symmetry.space_group_name_H-M   'P 1'
#
loop_
_entity.id
_entity.type
_entity.pdbx_description
1 polymer ?
#
loop_
_entity_poly.entity_id
_entity_poly.type
_entity_poly.pdbx_seq_one_letter_code
_entity_poly.pdbx_strand_id
1 'polypeptide(L)'
;MIYIYSVLLRHVLDLFTLVNEHISRGSSASKSFVSGMYLHIHNIPPFSFPYPPPPPPPFVQSDLYLIFFTCVFLFVVFLDVLFLSDVQQEPWFGSEYVEKDIPSSLFELWKDPTEINACLHLPAKNEFVPSDFSIRAGKAKCDSENTRPRSILDEPLMRIWYKLDNTFKLPRANTYFRITLKGGYSNLKNALLTELFIHLLKDELNEIIYQASVAKLETSVSLYGDKLELKVYGFNDKLPVLLSKVLAMTKSFSPRDDRFMVIKEDMVRTLKNTNMKPLNHSSYLRLQVLCQSFWDVEEKLFLLNDLTLSDLNFFIPELLSQLYIEGLCHGNLLVEEALNISKIFRSNFSVQPLPFEMRHKEYVMCLPTAADLVKDVRVKNKLETNSVVELYFQIEPEEGTALIKLKAVIDLFDELVEEPLFNQLRTKEQLGYVVDCSARVTYRITGFCFRVQSSDYDPVYLQGRIENFINGVEELLREPEIDMEQETLKAASKIEGNDLLNRCLVGCFADCNEIPTRNDVRKWAQQMWKGAQNLQTRKKAFVRMVVSKGRCLSRSQNFRLVLDLDFRASLHLWSEKVMKEIGEKCGGWIENKEETELKNYLRWARILVKGSRDLRDVSWEKCGWCGSLPQPMKEKENIHMITQGSERDITSGYHLVEWKIAQLYKEAGGLGFRNLIMQNDCLLMKWLWRLNGNEHAVWKEVILNKYGQAEQWCTNAVSTTYDTSDLWIGQEVLMQVFPGLANICTNLEVIVADSWSPQGWKFFFRRHLNVWEVGRLVELLPMIDGFIGTTVEDEFIGKGKACLTYEILQKKGLPIDGLDDKSFESYRSGLIAKLLEKDPSLAYETNRFWGQITDKRYMFDMSEKEAEELRSIQKSDLIEWYRTYLRQPSPKCRRLCVRVWGCNTDWKDADSPVASAEVIKDVISFKKSAKFYPSLC
;
A
#
# COMPACT_ATOMS: atom_id res chain seq x y z
N MET A 1 -1.68 -39.62 -13.76
CA MET A 1 -0.97 -38.33 -13.94
C MET A 1 -1.85 -37.22 -14.49
N ILE A 2 -2.70 -37.46 -15.50
CA ILE A 2 -3.61 -36.43 -16.07
C ILE A 2 -4.69 -35.94 -15.07
N TYR A 3 -5.16 -36.83 -14.17
CA TYR A 3 -6.13 -36.47 -13.12
C TYR A 3 -5.55 -35.60 -11.98
N ILE A 4 -4.22 -35.58 -11.82
CA ILE A 4 -3.53 -34.74 -10.84
C ILE A 4 -3.29 -33.34 -11.43
N TYR A 5 -3.08 -33.24 -12.75
CA TYR A 5 -2.91 -31.98 -13.49
C TYR A 5 -4.21 -31.17 -13.66
N SER A 6 -5.37 -31.83 -13.74
CA SER A 6 -6.67 -31.15 -13.83
C SER A 6 -7.13 -30.54 -12.50
N VAL A 7 -6.80 -31.17 -11.37
CA VAL A 7 -7.04 -30.63 -10.01
C VAL A 7 -6.08 -29.46 -9.71
N LEU A 8 -4.83 -29.56 -10.20
CA LEU A 8 -3.81 -28.50 -10.21
C LEU A 8 -4.28 -27.19 -10.83
N LEU A 9 -4.78 -27.26 -12.07
CA LEU A 9 -5.12 -26.06 -12.83
C LEU A 9 -6.36 -25.37 -12.25
N ARG A 10 -7.30 -26.17 -11.74
CA ARG A 10 -8.53 -25.67 -11.12
C ARG A 10 -8.25 -24.91 -9.82
N HIS A 11 -7.35 -25.42 -8.97
CA HIS A 11 -6.94 -24.70 -7.76
C HIS A 11 -6.08 -23.46 -8.01
N VAL A 12 -5.24 -23.45 -9.04
CA VAL A 12 -4.48 -22.24 -9.45
C VAL A 12 -5.43 -21.17 -9.99
N LEU A 13 -6.45 -21.54 -10.77
CA LEU A 13 -7.49 -20.63 -11.23
C LEU A 13 -8.36 -20.11 -10.07
N ASP A 14 -8.72 -20.95 -9.10
CA ASP A 14 -9.44 -20.52 -7.90
C ASP A 14 -8.60 -19.55 -7.06
N LEU A 15 -7.27 -19.77 -6.95
CA LEU A 15 -6.34 -18.84 -6.29
C LEU A 15 -6.25 -17.49 -7.02
N PHE A 16 -6.16 -17.49 -8.34
CA PHE A 16 -6.17 -16.25 -9.15
C PHE A 16 -7.50 -15.50 -9.05
N THR A 17 -8.61 -16.22 -8.92
CA THR A 17 -9.94 -15.64 -8.74
C THR A 17 -10.09 -15.03 -7.35
N LEU A 18 -9.58 -15.70 -6.31
CA LEU A 18 -9.54 -15.20 -4.93
C LEU A 18 -8.62 -13.96 -4.80
N VAL A 19 -7.47 -13.97 -5.47
CA VAL A 19 -6.53 -12.85 -5.53
C VAL A 19 -7.14 -11.66 -6.28
N ASN A 20 -7.83 -11.88 -7.40
CA ASN A 20 -8.54 -10.80 -8.10
C ASN A 20 -9.73 -10.26 -7.29
N GLU A 21 -10.48 -11.10 -6.57
CA GLU A 21 -11.54 -10.63 -5.66
C GLU A 21 -11.00 -9.85 -4.45
N HIS A 22 -9.78 -10.13 -4.00
CA HIS A 22 -9.12 -9.37 -2.94
C HIS A 22 -8.47 -8.07 -3.45
N ILE A 23 -7.89 -8.07 -4.66
CA ILE A 23 -7.33 -6.88 -5.31
C ILE A 23 -8.43 -5.89 -5.69
N SER A 24 -9.61 -6.37 -6.11
CA SER A 24 -10.76 -5.50 -6.39
C SER A 24 -11.36 -4.84 -5.14
N ARG A 25 -10.92 -5.24 -3.93
CA ARG A 25 -11.43 -4.73 -2.65
C ARG A 25 -10.56 -3.64 -2.02
N GLY A 26 -9.49 -3.18 -2.67
CA GLY A 26 -8.85 -1.88 -2.35
C GLY A 26 -8.11 -1.74 -1.01
N SER A 27 -8.27 -2.64 -0.04
CA SER A 27 -7.71 -2.46 1.31
C SER A 27 -6.17 -2.48 1.37
N SER A 28 -5.56 -1.74 2.30
CA SER A 28 -4.11 -1.79 2.60
C SER A 28 -3.62 -3.19 3.00
N ALA A 29 -4.51 -3.99 3.59
CA ALA A 29 -4.25 -5.40 3.91
C ALA A 29 -4.15 -6.26 2.65
N SER A 30 -4.89 -5.94 1.58
CA SER A 30 -4.80 -6.66 0.30
C SER A 30 -3.46 -6.44 -0.40
N LYS A 31 -2.91 -5.21 -0.37
CA LYS A 31 -1.56 -4.89 -0.89
C LYS A 31 -0.46 -5.64 -0.13
N SER A 32 -0.53 -5.65 1.20
CA SER A 32 0.44 -6.35 2.04
C SER A 32 0.34 -7.88 1.88
N PHE A 33 -0.89 -8.40 1.75
CA PHE A 33 -1.13 -9.82 1.50
C PHE A 33 -0.60 -10.26 0.13
N VAL A 34 -0.83 -9.49 -0.93
CA VAL A 34 -0.28 -9.75 -2.28
C VAL A 34 1.24 -9.68 -2.28
N SER A 35 1.82 -8.66 -1.63
CA SER A 35 3.28 -8.55 -1.46
C SER A 35 3.86 -9.76 -0.70
N GLY A 36 3.21 -10.18 0.39
CA GLY A 36 3.57 -11.37 1.15
C GLY A 36 3.44 -12.66 0.32
N MET A 37 2.35 -12.83 -0.44
CA MET A 37 2.15 -13.99 -1.31
C MET A 37 3.21 -14.08 -2.40
N TYR A 38 3.54 -12.95 -3.04
CA TYR A 38 4.55 -12.90 -4.09
C TYR A 38 5.90 -13.44 -3.61
N LEU A 39 6.31 -13.08 -2.38
CA LEU A 39 7.53 -13.59 -1.75
C LEU A 39 7.52 -15.12 -1.53
N HIS A 40 6.36 -15.73 -1.29
CA HIS A 40 6.27 -17.16 -0.96
C HIS A 40 6.04 -18.07 -2.17
N ILE A 41 5.43 -17.57 -3.25
CA ILE A 41 5.21 -18.31 -4.51
C ILE A 41 6.54 -18.81 -5.11
N HIS A 42 7.64 -18.10 -4.86
CA HIS A 42 8.97 -18.50 -5.31
C HIS A 42 9.60 -19.64 -4.48
N ASN A 43 9.09 -19.91 -3.26
CA ASN A 43 9.74 -20.78 -2.28
C ASN A 43 8.94 -22.04 -1.93
N ILE A 44 7.64 -22.10 -2.23
CA ILE A 44 6.76 -23.20 -1.84
C ILE A 44 5.98 -23.69 -3.08
N PRO A 45 5.87 -25.02 -3.30
CA PRO A 45 5.05 -25.55 -4.38
C PRO A 45 3.61 -25.02 -4.29
N PRO A 46 2.95 -24.66 -5.42
CA PRO A 46 1.63 -24.02 -5.41
C PRO A 46 0.53 -24.78 -4.63
N PHE A 47 0.72 -26.08 -4.42
CA PHE A 47 -0.18 -26.98 -3.69
C PHE A 47 -0.10 -26.90 -2.18
N SER A 48 1.02 -26.43 -1.63
CA SER A 48 1.23 -26.31 -0.17
C SER A 48 0.85 -24.91 0.31
N PHE A 49 -0.10 -24.27 -0.37
CA PHE A 49 -0.62 -22.95 -0.03
C PHE A 49 -2.12 -23.08 0.22
N PRO A 50 -2.67 -22.51 1.31
CA PRO A 50 -2.05 -21.59 2.27
C PRO A 50 -1.39 -22.25 3.50
N TYR A 51 -1.28 -23.59 3.55
CA TYR A 51 -0.79 -24.30 4.73
C TYR A 51 0.66 -24.76 4.56
N PRO A 52 1.59 -24.40 5.48
CA PRO A 52 2.97 -24.87 5.38
C PRO A 52 3.02 -26.40 5.30
N PRO A 53 4.01 -26.98 4.58
CA PRO A 53 4.15 -28.42 4.49
C PRO A 53 4.22 -29.03 5.90
N PRO A 54 3.69 -30.26 6.10
CA PRO A 54 3.74 -30.92 7.39
C PRO A 54 5.21 -31.02 7.86
N PRO A 55 5.49 -30.77 9.15
CA PRO A 55 6.86 -30.83 9.64
C PRO A 55 7.45 -32.23 9.38
N PRO A 56 8.72 -32.33 9.00
CA PRO A 56 9.40 -33.61 8.91
C PRO A 56 9.39 -34.33 10.27
N PRO A 57 9.52 -35.68 10.28
CA PRO A 57 9.41 -36.45 11.51
C PRO A 57 10.40 -35.96 12.59
N PRO A 58 9.97 -35.91 13.86
CA PRO A 58 10.68 -35.21 14.94
C PRO A 58 12.13 -35.66 15.16
N PHE A 59 12.45 -36.91 14.87
CA PHE A 59 13.80 -37.48 15.01
C PHE A 59 14.82 -36.96 13.97
N VAL A 60 14.39 -36.44 12.83
CA VAL A 60 15.30 -35.90 11.80
C VAL A 60 15.60 -34.42 12.05
N GLN A 61 14.72 -33.71 12.78
CA GLN A 61 14.92 -32.30 13.12
C GLN A 61 15.80 -32.10 14.35
N SER A 62 15.61 -32.87 15.44
CA SER A 62 16.35 -32.64 16.69
C SER A 62 17.87 -32.70 16.48
N ASP A 63 18.35 -33.74 15.79
CA ASP A 63 19.78 -34.02 15.71
C ASP A 63 20.49 -33.08 14.72
N LEU A 64 19.85 -32.73 13.59
CA LEU A 64 20.39 -31.76 12.64
C LEU A 64 20.41 -30.33 13.20
N TYR A 65 19.36 -29.88 13.88
CA TYR A 65 19.36 -28.54 14.49
C TYR A 65 20.36 -28.44 15.64
N LEU A 66 20.49 -29.48 16.48
CA LEU A 66 21.48 -29.51 17.56
C LEU A 66 22.92 -29.45 17.04
N ILE A 67 23.21 -30.02 15.86
CA ILE A 67 24.54 -29.92 15.22
C ILE A 67 24.85 -28.46 14.78
N PHE A 68 23.86 -27.73 14.27
CA PHE A 68 24.04 -26.33 13.86
C PHE A 68 24.12 -25.35 15.05
N PHE A 69 23.46 -25.66 16.17
CA PHE A 69 23.57 -24.90 17.43
C PHE A 69 24.74 -25.39 18.29
N THR A 70 25.89 -25.65 17.68
CA THR A 70 27.16 -25.93 18.37
C THR A 70 28.07 -24.71 18.33
N CYS A 71 29.02 -24.63 19.27
CA CYS A 71 29.99 -23.53 19.35
C CYS A 71 30.78 -23.32 18.04
N VAL A 72 30.88 -24.34 17.19
CA VAL A 72 31.59 -24.33 15.90
C VAL A 72 30.97 -23.37 14.88
N PHE A 73 29.66 -23.12 14.94
CA PHE A 73 28.93 -22.28 13.97
C PHE A 73 28.40 -20.97 14.57
N LEU A 74 28.96 -20.56 15.72
CA LEU A 74 28.47 -19.43 16.49
C LEU A 74 29.12 -18.11 16.06
N PHE A 75 28.30 -17.12 15.69
CA PHE A 75 28.69 -15.72 15.59
C PHE A 75 28.09 -14.95 16.77
N VAL A 76 28.91 -14.21 17.51
CA VAL A 76 28.46 -13.43 18.67
C VAL A 76 28.68 -11.95 18.38
N VAL A 77 27.61 -11.17 18.45
CA VAL A 77 27.63 -9.71 18.26
C VAL A 77 27.33 -9.05 19.59
N PHE A 78 28.26 -8.23 20.08
CA PHE A 78 28.07 -7.38 21.24
C PHE A 78 27.87 -5.94 20.79
N LEU A 79 26.78 -5.31 21.24
CA LEU A 79 26.51 -3.90 21.00
C LEU A 79 26.71 -3.15 22.32
N ASP A 80 27.80 -2.41 22.42
CA ASP A 80 28.15 -1.62 23.60
C ASP A 80 28.81 -0.29 23.18
N VAL A 81 28.80 0.71 24.07
CA VAL A 81 29.34 2.07 23.85
C VAL A 81 30.84 2.15 24.18
N LEU A 82 31.44 1.06 24.66
CA LEU A 82 32.79 1.02 25.22
C LEU A 82 33.73 0.15 24.37
N PHE A 83 34.06 0.55 23.14
CA PHE A 83 35.17 -0.05 22.39
C PHE A 83 36.36 0.93 22.38
N LEU A 84 37.45 0.55 23.05
CA LEU A 84 38.57 1.45 23.43
C LEU A 84 39.85 1.28 22.57
N SER A 85 39.89 0.43 21.55
CA SER A 85 41.03 0.35 20.62
C SER A 85 40.72 -0.52 19.38
N ASP A 86 41.40 -0.24 18.25
CA ASP A 86 41.37 -0.99 16.98
C ASP A 86 39.99 -1.10 16.29
N VAL A 87 39.33 0.05 16.16
CA VAL A 87 37.98 0.16 15.58
C VAL A 87 38.04 0.20 14.05
N GLN A 88 37.27 -0.69 13.41
CA GLN A 88 36.96 -0.66 11.99
C GLN A 88 35.66 0.14 11.76
N GLN A 89 35.51 0.72 10.57
CA GLN A 89 34.29 1.42 10.18
C GLN A 89 33.64 0.71 8.99
N GLU A 90 32.37 0.37 9.16
CA GLU A 90 31.54 -0.12 8.07
C GLU A 90 31.35 1.01 7.03
N PRO A 91 31.61 0.76 5.73
CA PRO A 91 31.78 1.82 4.74
C PRO A 91 30.53 2.64 4.41
N TRP A 92 29.32 2.13 4.62
CA TRP A 92 28.08 2.79 4.19
C TRP A 92 27.43 3.63 5.30
N PHE A 93 27.36 3.10 6.51
CA PHE A 93 26.76 3.74 7.68
C PHE A 93 27.81 4.33 8.63
N GLY A 94 29.09 4.06 8.39
CA GLY A 94 30.17 4.48 9.29
C GLY A 94 30.09 3.80 10.66
N SER A 95 29.41 2.67 10.76
CA SER A 95 29.23 1.96 12.03
C SER A 95 30.57 1.46 12.53
N GLU A 96 30.95 1.90 13.72
CA GLU A 96 32.18 1.48 14.38
C GLU A 96 32.03 0.07 14.95
N TYR A 97 32.94 -0.84 14.59
CA TYR A 97 32.92 -2.21 15.07
C TYR A 97 34.34 -2.76 15.27
N VAL A 98 34.44 -3.84 16.04
CA VAL A 98 35.68 -4.60 16.20
C VAL A 98 35.36 -6.07 15.98
N GLU A 99 36.09 -6.71 15.09
CA GLU A 99 36.01 -8.15 14.84
C GLU A 99 37.14 -8.86 15.57
N LYS A 100 36.82 -9.90 16.35
CA LYS A 100 37.80 -10.71 17.08
C LYS A 100 37.41 -12.18 17.02
N ASP A 101 38.42 -13.03 16.87
CA ASP A 101 38.25 -14.47 17.03
C ASP A 101 37.85 -14.81 18.47
N ILE A 102 36.91 -15.74 18.61
CA ILE A 102 36.52 -16.26 19.92
C ILE A 102 37.70 -17.04 20.51
N PRO A 103 38.19 -16.68 21.72
CA PRO A 103 39.33 -17.37 22.32
C PRO A 103 39.07 -18.87 22.51
N SER A 104 40.06 -19.72 22.17
CA SER A 104 39.91 -21.18 22.26
C SER A 104 39.55 -21.67 23.66
N SER A 105 39.99 -20.99 24.71
CA SER A 105 39.62 -21.32 26.09
C SER A 105 38.13 -21.12 26.38
N LEU A 106 37.51 -20.09 25.79
CA LEU A 106 36.08 -19.83 25.92
C LEU A 106 35.26 -20.81 25.08
N PHE A 107 35.78 -21.16 23.90
CA PHE A 107 35.20 -22.17 23.03
C PHE A 107 35.11 -23.56 23.72
N GLU A 108 36.18 -24.01 24.36
CA GLU A 108 36.17 -25.28 25.10
C GLU A 108 35.22 -25.24 26.30
N LEU A 109 35.15 -24.11 27.01
CA LEU A 109 34.21 -23.93 28.13
C LEU A 109 32.74 -24.02 27.69
N TRP A 110 32.38 -23.44 26.55
CA TRP A 110 31.00 -23.47 26.05
C TRP A 110 30.61 -24.83 25.46
N LYS A 111 31.60 -25.58 24.94
CA LYS A 111 31.39 -26.92 24.39
C LYS A 111 31.04 -27.94 25.47
N ASP A 112 31.67 -27.86 26.63
CA ASP A 112 31.43 -28.75 27.77
C ASP A 112 31.40 -27.94 29.08
N PRO A 113 30.27 -27.25 29.40
CA PRO A 113 30.17 -26.43 30.59
C PRO A 113 30.25 -27.31 31.84
N THR A 114 31.04 -26.88 32.83
CA THR A 114 31.31 -27.66 34.05
C THR A 114 30.08 -27.92 34.91
N GLU A 115 29.06 -27.06 34.83
CA GLU A 115 27.79 -27.21 35.52
C GLU A 115 26.63 -26.83 34.59
N ILE A 116 25.60 -27.67 34.56
CA ILE A 116 24.33 -27.35 33.92
C ILE A 116 23.44 -26.67 34.97
N ASN A 117 23.01 -25.44 34.68
CA ASN A 117 22.12 -24.71 35.57
C ASN A 117 20.78 -25.45 35.71
N ALA A 118 20.48 -25.92 36.93
CA ALA A 118 19.26 -26.67 37.24
C ALA A 118 17.96 -25.86 37.03
N CYS A 119 18.04 -24.53 36.91
CA CYS A 119 16.92 -23.67 36.55
C CYS A 119 16.51 -23.81 35.07
N LEU A 120 17.34 -24.42 34.22
CA LEU A 120 17.01 -24.71 32.83
C LEU A 120 16.19 -26.00 32.75
N HIS A 121 14.91 -25.89 32.42
CA HIS A 121 14.01 -27.02 32.25
C HIS A 121 13.13 -26.84 31.01
N LEU A 122 12.56 -27.93 30.51
CA LEU A 122 11.55 -27.87 29.45
C LEU A 122 10.31 -27.11 29.96
N PRO A 123 9.63 -26.34 29.09
CA PRO A 123 8.43 -25.62 29.49
C PRO A 123 7.33 -26.58 29.94
N ALA A 124 6.54 -26.15 30.93
CA ALA A 124 5.34 -26.86 31.34
C ALA A 124 4.29 -26.88 30.20
N LYS A 125 3.31 -27.77 30.30
CA LYS A 125 2.21 -27.84 29.33
C LYS A 125 1.47 -26.50 29.28
N ASN A 126 1.39 -25.91 28.08
CA ASN A 126 0.72 -24.63 27.88
C ASN A 126 -0.81 -24.75 28.08
N GLU A 127 -1.34 -24.07 29.09
CA GLU A 127 -2.76 -24.07 29.47
C GLU A 127 -3.65 -23.20 28.57
N PHE A 128 -3.05 -22.32 27.77
CA PHE A 128 -3.76 -21.37 26.90
C PHE A 128 -4.13 -21.96 25.54
N VAL A 129 -3.71 -23.19 25.23
CA VAL A 129 -4.06 -23.86 23.97
C VAL A 129 -5.60 -24.02 23.90
N PRO A 130 -6.25 -23.43 22.88
CA PRO A 130 -7.70 -23.46 22.76
C PRO A 130 -8.22 -24.86 22.39
N SER A 131 -9.41 -25.17 22.90
CA SER A 131 -10.11 -26.44 22.73
C SER A 131 -11.55 -26.27 22.21
N ASP A 132 -12.23 -25.17 22.55
CA ASP A 132 -13.53 -24.80 21.99
C ASP A 132 -13.39 -23.79 20.84
N PHE A 133 -13.78 -24.19 19.64
CA PHE A 133 -13.82 -23.33 18.44
C PHE A 133 -15.25 -23.09 17.93
N SER A 134 -16.27 -23.35 18.75
CA SER A 134 -17.66 -23.22 18.32
C SER A 134 -18.10 -21.76 18.17
N ILE A 135 -18.81 -21.48 17.09
CA ILE A 135 -19.29 -20.13 16.75
C ILE A 135 -20.61 -19.85 17.47
N ARG A 136 -20.65 -18.78 18.25
CA ARG A 136 -21.77 -18.33 19.08
C ARG A 136 -22.89 -17.68 18.26
N ALA A 137 -22.56 -17.02 17.15
CA ALA A 137 -23.52 -16.31 16.30
C ALA A 137 -24.71 -17.16 15.83
N GLY A 138 -24.53 -18.47 15.62
CA GLY A 138 -25.61 -19.38 15.22
C GLY A 138 -26.60 -19.74 16.33
N LYS A 139 -26.28 -19.44 17.60
CA LYS A 139 -27.13 -19.77 18.78
C LYS A 139 -27.88 -18.56 19.32
N ALA A 140 -27.50 -17.34 18.94
CA ALA A 140 -28.19 -16.13 19.37
C ALA A 140 -29.48 -15.95 18.56
N LYS A 141 -30.58 -15.56 19.23
CA LYS A 141 -31.75 -15.05 18.51
C LYS A 141 -31.29 -13.83 17.71
N CYS A 142 -31.60 -13.81 16.42
CA CYS A 142 -31.15 -12.78 15.50
C CYS A 142 -31.87 -11.47 15.83
N ASP A 143 -31.37 -10.73 16.82
CA ASP A 143 -31.86 -9.41 17.14
C ASP A 143 -31.36 -8.45 16.05
N SER A 144 -32.29 -7.77 15.38
CA SER A 144 -32.02 -6.69 14.42
C SER A 144 -31.24 -5.52 15.02
N GLU A 145 -30.99 -5.53 16.33
CA GLU A 145 -30.28 -4.50 17.10
C GLU A 145 -28.75 -4.70 17.21
N ASN A 146 -28.17 -5.83 16.77
CA ASN A 146 -26.73 -6.13 16.95
C ASN A 146 -25.80 -5.46 15.90
N THR A 147 -26.18 -4.32 15.34
CA THR A 147 -25.38 -3.61 14.31
C THR A 147 -24.25 -2.77 14.91
N ARG A 148 -24.38 -2.35 16.17
CA ARG A 148 -23.46 -1.45 16.86
C ARG A 148 -23.21 -1.87 18.32
N PRO A 149 -22.07 -1.51 18.93
CA PRO A 149 -21.82 -1.76 20.34
C PRO A 149 -22.90 -1.14 21.22
N ARG A 150 -23.36 -1.89 22.22
CA ARG A 150 -24.32 -1.43 23.23
C ARG A 150 -23.75 -1.58 24.64
N SER A 151 -24.12 -0.69 25.54
CA SER A 151 -23.75 -0.83 26.95
C SER A 151 -24.57 -1.97 27.56
N ILE A 152 -23.88 -3.00 28.08
CA ILE A 152 -24.50 -4.12 28.81
C ILE A 152 -24.33 -3.99 30.32
N LEU A 153 -23.46 -3.07 30.75
CA LEU A 153 -23.19 -2.76 32.15
C LEU A 153 -22.80 -1.28 32.22
N ASP A 154 -23.48 -0.52 33.07
CA ASP A 154 -23.16 0.89 33.33
C ASP A 154 -23.33 1.17 34.82
N GLU A 155 -22.25 1.01 35.56
CA GLU A 155 -22.19 1.17 37.02
C GLU A 155 -21.06 2.13 37.41
N PRO A 156 -21.07 2.68 38.65
CA PRO A 156 -20.02 3.60 39.10
C PRO A 156 -18.59 3.07 38.95
N LEU A 157 -18.38 1.77 39.20
CA LEU A 157 -17.06 1.12 39.09
C LEU A 157 -16.67 0.84 37.64
N MET A 158 -17.64 0.45 36.80
CA MET A 158 -17.33 -0.02 35.46
C MET A 158 -18.47 0.16 34.44
N ARG A 159 -18.08 0.43 33.20
CA ARG A 159 -18.96 0.44 32.03
C ARG A 159 -18.44 -0.55 30.98
N ILE A 160 -19.29 -1.45 30.50
CA ILE A 160 -18.92 -2.46 29.50
C ILE A 160 -19.82 -2.37 28.28
N TRP A 161 -19.19 -2.12 27.14
CA TRP A 161 -19.77 -2.16 25.81
C TRP A 161 -19.63 -3.56 25.23
N TYR A 162 -20.63 -4.00 24.47
CA TYR A 162 -20.66 -5.33 23.88
C TYR A 162 -21.23 -5.31 22.46
N LYS A 163 -20.64 -6.13 21.59
CA LYS A 163 -21.18 -6.50 20.27
C LYS A 163 -20.81 -7.95 19.95
N LEU A 164 -21.78 -8.73 19.48
CA LEU A 164 -21.50 -10.07 18.96
C LEU A 164 -21.03 -9.97 17.50
N ASP A 165 -19.96 -10.67 17.15
CA ASP A 165 -19.51 -10.74 15.76
C ASP A 165 -20.44 -11.62 14.90
N ASN A 166 -21.10 -10.99 13.94
CA ASN A 166 -21.91 -11.63 12.91
C ASN A 166 -21.28 -11.50 11.51
N THR A 167 -20.16 -10.79 11.40
CA THR A 167 -19.50 -10.43 10.14
C THR A 167 -18.42 -11.43 9.77
N PHE A 168 -17.49 -11.70 10.69
CA PHE A 168 -16.30 -12.52 10.41
C PHE A 168 -16.50 -13.99 10.80
N LYS A 169 -17.33 -14.27 11.82
CA LYS A 169 -17.72 -15.62 12.27
C LYS A 169 -16.53 -16.52 12.58
N LEU A 170 -15.51 -15.94 13.22
CA LEU A 170 -14.31 -16.65 13.67
C LEU A 170 -14.44 -17.02 15.16
N PRO A 171 -13.76 -18.07 15.65
CA PRO A 171 -13.75 -18.41 17.09
C PRO A 171 -12.82 -17.48 17.87
N ARG A 172 -12.99 -16.17 17.68
CA ARG A 172 -12.11 -15.13 18.22
C ARG A 172 -12.89 -13.99 18.81
N ALA A 173 -12.30 -13.37 19.82
CA ALA A 173 -12.85 -12.18 20.44
C ALA A 173 -11.75 -11.20 20.84
N ASN A 174 -12.12 -9.93 20.89
CA ASN A 174 -11.29 -8.82 21.30
C ASN A 174 -11.96 -8.16 22.50
N THR A 175 -11.22 -8.08 23.61
CA THR A 175 -11.69 -7.49 24.86
C THR A 175 -10.71 -6.42 25.30
N TYR A 176 -11.14 -5.16 25.22
CA TYR A 176 -10.29 -4.00 25.49
C TYR A 176 -10.82 -3.26 26.71
N PHE A 177 -9.92 -2.81 27.58
CA PHE A 177 -10.26 -2.14 28.82
C PHE A 177 -9.36 -0.93 29.03
N ARG A 178 -9.93 0.18 29.46
CA ARG A 178 -9.22 1.32 30.04
C ARG A 178 -9.55 1.39 31.52
N ILE A 179 -8.53 1.20 32.34
CA ILE A 179 -8.60 1.21 33.79
C ILE A 179 -7.99 2.53 34.27
N THR A 180 -8.82 3.47 34.72
CA THR A 180 -8.39 4.74 35.30
C THR A 180 -7.91 4.50 36.72
N LEU A 181 -6.65 4.87 36.98
CA LEU A 181 -5.95 4.69 38.24
C LEU A 181 -6.01 5.96 39.09
N LYS A 182 -6.19 5.82 40.40
CA LYS A 182 -6.33 6.98 41.31
C LYS A 182 -5.03 7.79 41.36
N GLY A 183 -5.09 9.05 40.92
CA GLY A 183 -3.98 9.99 41.08
C GLY A 183 -2.70 9.64 40.31
N GLY A 184 -2.76 8.67 39.38
CA GLY A 184 -1.61 8.15 38.65
C GLY A 184 -0.88 9.19 37.79
N TYR A 185 -1.56 10.28 37.41
CA TYR A 185 -0.99 11.36 36.59
C TYR A 185 -1.19 12.74 37.23
N SER A 186 -1.40 12.80 38.56
CA SER A 186 -1.70 14.04 39.28
C SER A 186 -0.51 15.00 39.40
N ASN A 187 0.72 14.46 39.37
CA ASN A 187 1.97 15.21 39.39
C ASN A 187 3.09 14.38 38.74
N LEU A 188 4.25 14.99 38.49
CA LEU A 188 5.40 14.36 37.86
C LEU A 188 5.89 13.09 38.59
N LYS A 189 5.95 13.11 39.92
CA LYS A 189 6.38 11.94 40.72
C LYS A 189 5.43 10.76 40.52
N ASN A 190 4.12 11.00 40.63
CA ASN A 190 3.11 9.97 40.46
C ASN A 190 3.09 9.42 39.02
N ALA A 191 3.29 10.27 38.01
CA ALA A 191 3.37 9.84 36.62
C ALA A 191 4.56 8.90 36.40
N LEU A 192 5.74 9.23 36.91
CA LEU A 192 6.93 8.37 36.85
C LEU A 192 6.77 7.05 37.61
N LEU A 193 6.20 7.10 38.82
CA LEU A 193 5.95 5.89 39.60
C LEU A 193 4.92 4.98 38.92
N THR A 194 3.92 5.57 38.25
CA THR A 194 2.94 4.81 37.44
C THR A 194 3.61 4.18 36.22
N GLU A 195 4.45 4.91 35.50
CA GLU A 195 5.25 4.38 34.39
C GLU A 195 6.15 3.22 34.85
N LEU A 196 6.90 3.39 35.94
CA LEU A 196 7.74 2.34 36.54
C LEU A 196 6.93 1.10 36.94
N PHE A 197 5.80 1.30 37.63
CA PHE A 197 4.90 0.21 38.00
C PHE A 197 4.45 -0.60 36.78
N ILE A 198 4.02 0.08 35.70
CA ILE A 198 3.55 -0.61 34.49
C ILE A 198 4.70 -1.32 33.76
N HIS A 199 5.90 -0.75 33.72
CA HIS A 199 7.06 -1.42 33.12
C HIS A 199 7.45 -2.68 33.90
N LEU A 200 7.47 -2.61 35.24
CA LEU A 200 7.75 -3.78 36.08
C LEU A 200 6.63 -4.83 36.02
N LEU A 201 5.37 -4.39 35.94
CA LEU A 201 4.24 -5.30 35.76
C LEU A 201 4.32 -6.04 34.43
N LYS A 202 4.69 -5.36 33.34
CA LYS A 202 4.91 -5.99 32.03
C LYS A 202 6.01 -7.05 32.08
N ASP A 203 7.10 -6.74 32.77
CA ASP A 203 8.22 -7.65 32.96
C ASP A 203 7.78 -8.92 33.71
N GLU A 204 7.03 -8.76 34.80
CA GLU A 204 6.49 -9.89 35.59
C GLU A 204 5.46 -10.72 34.79
N LEU A 205 4.65 -10.06 33.95
CA LEU A 205 3.65 -10.73 33.10
C LEU A 205 4.25 -11.44 31.88
N ASN A 206 5.52 -11.20 31.56
CA ASN A 206 6.11 -11.61 30.27
C ASN A 206 6.04 -13.12 30.03
N GLU A 207 6.26 -13.94 31.07
CA GLU A 207 6.18 -15.41 30.94
C GLU A 207 4.74 -15.88 30.62
N ILE A 208 3.75 -15.31 31.30
CA ILE A 208 2.33 -15.59 31.08
C ILE A 208 1.92 -15.19 29.66
N ILE A 209 2.33 -13.98 29.24
CA ILE A 209 2.03 -13.43 27.92
C ILE A 209 2.71 -14.26 26.82
N TYR A 210 3.95 -14.71 27.04
CA TYR A 210 4.66 -15.56 26.09
C TYR A 210 3.90 -16.87 25.83
N GLN A 211 3.51 -17.58 26.90
CA GLN A 211 2.73 -18.82 26.77
C GLN A 211 1.40 -18.58 26.05
N ALA A 212 0.69 -17.50 26.37
CA ALA A 212 -0.54 -17.14 25.67
C ALA A 212 -0.31 -16.86 24.17
N SER A 213 0.76 -16.12 23.83
CA SER A 213 1.07 -15.73 22.45
C SER A 213 1.34 -16.95 21.54
N VAL A 214 2.01 -17.97 22.07
CA VAL A 214 2.25 -19.26 21.39
C VAL A 214 0.92 -19.95 21.06
N ALA A 215 -0.08 -19.83 21.94
CA ALA A 215 -1.44 -20.32 21.73
C ALA A 215 -2.34 -19.37 20.91
N LYS A 216 -1.76 -18.33 20.28
CA LYS A 216 -2.47 -17.29 19.51
C LYS A 216 -3.53 -16.53 20.33
N LEU A 217 -3.21 -16.31 21.60
CA LEU A 217 -3.92 -15.41 22.50
C LEU A 217 -2.96 -14.28 22.87
N GLU A 218 -3.29 -13.07 22.46
CA GLU A 218 -2.43 -11.91 22.56
C GLU A 218 -2.94 -10.94 23.62
N THR A 219 -2.01 -10.28 24.30
CA THR A 219 -2.29 -9.27 25.31
C THR A 219 -1.40 -8.06 25.07
N SER A 220 -1.97 -6.87 25.20
CA SER A 220 -1.24 -5.60 25.21
C SER A 220 -1.56 -4.84 26.49
N VAL A 221 -0.53 -4.30 27.12
CA VAL A 221 -0.61 -3.42 28.28
C VAL A 221 0.05 -2.10 27.90
N SER A 222 -0.64 -0.97 28.04
CA SER A 222 -0.11 0.35 27.71
C SER A 222 -0.65 1.42 28.67
N LEU A 223 0.04 2.55 28.76
CA LEU A 223 -0.33 3.67 29.64
C LEU A 223 -0.72 4.89 28.81
N TYR A 224 -1.82 5.53 29.18
CA TYR A 224 -2.31 6.78 28.59
C TYR A 224 -2.72 7.74 29.71
N GLY A 225 -1.82 8.65 30.09
CA GLY A 225 -2.02 9.51 31.27
C GLY A 225 -2.14 8.66 32.54
N ASP A 226 -3.30 8.71 33.21
CA ASP A 226 -3.64 7.89 34.39
C ASP A 226 -4.38 6.58 34.05
N LYS A 227 -4.51 6.25 32.75
CA LYS A 227 -5.30 5.09 32.27
C LYS A 227 -4.38 3.96 31.84
N LEU A 228 -4.51 2.82 32.50
CA LEU A 228 -3.96 1.55 32.05
C LEU A 228 -4.87 0.96 30.97
N GLU A 229 -4.39 0.84 29.75
CA GLU A 229 -5.07 0.12 28.68
C GLU A 229 -4.62 -1.33 28.67
N LEU A 230 -5.58 -2.24 28.85
CA LEU A 230 -5.41 -3.69 28.78
C LEU A 230 -6.24 -4.21 27.62
N LYS A 231 -5.58 -4.78 26.62
CA LYS A 231 -6.23 -5.48 25.50
C LYS A 231 -5.92 -6.96 25.61
N VAL A 232 -6.94 -7.80 25.59
CA VAL A 232 -6.81 -9.26 25.52
C VAL A 232 -7.64 -9.73 24.34
N TYR A 233 -7.00 -10.39 23.38
CA TYR A 233 -7.64 -10.79 22.13
C TYR A 233 -7.05 -12.06 21.53
N GLY A 234 -7.83 -12.78 20.72
CA GLY A 234 -7.43 -14.07 20.15
C GLY A 234 -8.56 -15.08 20.25
N PHE A 235 -8.23 -16.36 20.44
CA PHE A 235 -9.25 -17.41 20.59
C PHE A 235 -10.10 -17.22 21.86
N ASN A 236 -11.43 -17.25 21.72
CA ASN A 236 -12.32 -16.85 22.81
C ASN A 236 -12.38 -17.85 23.99
N ASP A 237 -12.02 -19.13 23.79
CA ASP A 237 -12.05 -20.18 24.84
C ASP A 237 -11.20 -19.82 26.07
N LYS A 238 -9.91 -19.51 25.87
CA LYS A 238 -8.96 -19.25 26.97
C LYS A 238 -8.77 -17.77 27.31
N LEU A 239 -9.51 -16.88 26.65
CA LEU A 239 -9.46 -15.44 26.92
C LEU A 239 -9.80 -15.09 28.37
N PRO A 240 -10.89 -15.60 28.99
CA PRO A 240 -11.18 -15.32 30.40
C PRO A 240 -10.11 -15.86 31.36
N VAL A 241 -9.47 -16.97 31.01
CA VAL A 241 -8.39 -17.58 31.81
C VAL A 241 -7.17 -16.66 31.83
N LEU A 242 -6.76 -16.16 30.67
CA LEU A 242 -5.65 -15.21 30.57
C LEU A 242 -5.94 -13.91 31.32
N LEU A 243 -7.14 -13.33 31.10
CA LEU A 243 -7.54 -12.13 31.82
C LEU A 243 -7.49 -12.34 33.34
N SER A 244 -8.01 -13.47 33.84
CA SER A 244 -7.98 -13.79 35.26
C SER A 244 -6.55 -13.87 35.81
N LYS A 245 -5.63 -14.54 35.09
CA LYS A 245 -4.22 -14.63 35.50
C LYS A 245 -3.52 -13.27 35.49
N VAL A 246 -3.73 -12.46 34.45
CA VAL A 246 -3.17 -11.10 34.35
C VAL A 246 -3.65 -10.24 35.52
N LEU A 247 -4.96 -10.21 35.79
CA LEU A 247 -5.51 -9.38 36.86
C LEU A 247 -5.11 -9.88 38.26
N ALA A 248 -5.00 -11.20 38.46
CA ALA A 248 -4.52 -11.77 39.70
C ALA A 248 -3.06 -11.36 39.98
N MET A 249 -2.20 -11.43 38.96
CA MET A 249 -0.81 -10.99 39.04
C MET A 249 -0.71 -9.48 39.30
N THR A 250 -1.50 -8.65 38.62
CA THR A 250 -1.56 -7.20 38.87
C THR A 250 -1.98 -6.89 40.30
N LYS A 251 -2.93 -7.65 40.86
CA LYS A 251 -3.42 -7.47 42.23
C LYS A 251 -2.35 -7.81 43.28
N SER A 252 -1.62 -8.91 43.08
CA SER A 252 -0.60 -9.39 44.02
C SER A 252 0.81 -8.88 43.71
N PHE A 253 0.95 -7.96 42.74
CA PHE A 253 2.23 -7.49 42.27
C PHE A 253 3.03 -6.82 43.41
N SER A 254 4.29 -7.21 43.53
CA SER A 254 5.24 -6.59 44.45
C SER A 254 6.58 -6.43 43.72
N PRO A 255 7.12 -5.20 43.63
CA PRO A 255 8.35 -4.95 42.88
C PRO A 255 9.56 -5.56 43.60
N ARG A 256 10.35 -6.34 42.87
CA ARG A 256 11.62 -6.90 43.35
C ARG A 256 12.76 -5.91 43.10
N ASP A 257 13.74 -5.87 44.01
CA ASP A 257 14.85 -4.92 43.98
C ASP A 257 15.73 -5.07 42.72
N ASP A 258 16.06 -6.31 42.36
CA ASP A 258 16.84 -6.66 41.16
C ASP A 258 16.15 -6.17 39.88
N ARG A 259 14.83 -6.39 39.78
CA ARG A 259 14.04 -5.96 38.60
C ARG A 259 13.85 -4.46 38.57
N PHE A 260 13.63 -3.82 39.72
CA PHE A 260 13.52 -2.37 39.83
C PHE A 260 14.76 -1.66 39.30
N MET A 261 15.97 -2.12 39.67
CA MET A 261 17.21 -1.51 39.19
C MET A 261 17.33 -1.59 37.66
N VAL A 262 17.10 -2.77 37.08
CA VAL A 262 17.21 -3.01 35.63
C VAL A 262 16.18 -2.18 34.85
N ILE A 263 14.91 -2.20 35.29
CA ILE A 263 13.84 -1.47 34.60
C ILE A 263 14.00 0.05 34.75
N LYS A 264 14.47 0.52 35.91
CA LYS A 264 14.79 1.93 36.12
C LYS A 264 15.92 2.38 35.19
N GLU A 265 16.99 1.60 35.08
CA GLU A 265 18.10 1.88 34.17
C GLU A 265 17.64 1.92 32.71
N ASP A 266 16.84 0.94 32.28
CA ASP A 266 16.27 0.89 30.94
C ASP A 266 15.36 2.10 30.64
N MET A 267 14.55 2.51 31.62
CA MET A 267 13.72 3.70 31.52
C MET A 267 14.56 4.98 31.41
N VAL A 268 15.65 5.10 32.19
CA VAL A 268 16.60 6.22 32.08
C VAL A 268 17.22 6.27 30.68
N ARG A 269 17.67 5.13 30.15
CA ARG A 269 18.24 5.03 28.80
C ARG A 269 17.19 5.40 27.73
N THR A 270 15.97 4.91 27.86
CA THR A 270 14.86 5.21 26.95
C THR A 270 14.52 6.70 26.94
N LEU A 271 14.44 7.33 28.11
CA LEU A 271 14.20 8.77 28.23
C LEU A 271 15.36 9.59 27.67
N LYS A 272 16.62 9.19 27.89
CA LYS A 272 17.79 9.83 27.27
C LYS A 272 17.74 9.78 25.74
N ASN A 273 17.32 8.63 25.20
CA ASN A 273 17.20 8.40 23.76
C ASN A 273 15.90 8.99 23.15
N THR A 274 14.98 9.50 23.98
CA THR A 274 13.78 10.19 23.50
C THR A 274 14.18 11.51 22.83
N ASN A 275 13.46 11.87 21.76
CA ASN A 275 13.69 13.06 20.94
C ASN A 275 15.05 13.10 20.21
N MET A 276 15.74 11.96 20.06
CA MET A 276 16.96 11.88 19.24
C MET A 276 16.67 12.03 17.74
N LYS A 277 15.49 11.59 17.29
CA LYS A 277 15.00 11.81 15.91
C LYS A 277 14.28 13.16 15.81
N PRO A 278 14.70 14.07 14.91
CA PRO A 278 14.10 15.41 14.78
C PRO A 278 12.59 15.43 14.56
N LEU A 279 12.07 14.50 13.74
CA LEU A 279 10.63 14.41 13.45
C LEU A 279 9.78 14.09 14.68
N ASN A 280 10.26 13.17 15.53
CA ASN A 280 9.58 12.85 16.79
C ASN A 280 9.67 14.05 17.76
N HIS A 281 10.79 14.77 17.73
CA HIS A 281 11.00 15.94 18.57
C HIS A 281 10.05 17.10 18.18
N SER A 282 9.79 17.33 16.89
CA SER A 282 8.84 18.38 16.48
C SER A 282 7.43 18.13 17.02
N SER A 283 6.96 16.89 16.91
CA SER A 283 5.65 16.49 17.43
C SER A 283 5.59 16.52 18.96
N TYR A 284 6.69 16.16 19.63
CA TYR A 284 6.85 16.31 21.08
C TYR A 284 6.69 17.77 21.52
N LEU A 285 7.38 18.70 20.86
CA LEU A 285 7.34 20.14 21.17
C LEU A 285 5.95 20.74 20.89
N ARG A 286 5.28 20.31 19.82
CA ARG A 286 3.89 20.71 19.55
C ARG A 286 2.97 20.34 20.72
N LEU A 287 3.05 19.09 21.19
CA LEU A 287 2.25 18.64 22.34
C LEU A 287 2.68 19.33 23.65
N GLN A 288 3.98 19.61 23.82
CA GLN A 288 4.49 20.37 24.95
C GLN A 288 3.87 21.77 25.01
N VAL A 289 3.67 22.45 23.88
CA VAL A 289 3.00 23.76 23.86
C VAL A 289 1.50 23.63 24.10
N LEU A 290 0.84 22.67 23.43
CA LEU A 290 -0.62 22.56 23.40
C LEU A 290 -1.25 21.98 24.67
N CYS A 291 -0.68 20.93 25.28
CA CYS A 291 -1.31 20.21 26.38
C CYS A 291 -1.08 20.93 27.72
N GLN A 292 -2.11 21.10 28.55
CA GLN A 292 -1.97 21.71 29.88
C GLN A 292 -1.01 20.89 30.76
N SER A 293 -1.30 19.59 30.89
CA SER A 293 -0.51 18.63 31.65
C SER A 293 0.51 17.99 30.72
N PHE A 294 1.78 18.37 30.84
CA PHE A 294 2.85 17.80 30.05
C PHE A 294 4.12 17.76 30.90
N TRP A 295 4.68 16.56 31.06
CA TRP A 295 5.87 16.32 31.87
C TRP A 295 7.09 16.20 30.97
N ASP A 296 8.02 17.16 31.09
CA ASP A 296 9.18 17.20 30.20
C ASP A 296 10.12 16.01 30.44
N VAL A 297 10.80 15.52 29.39
CA VAL A 297 11.72 14.38 29.48
C VAL A 297 12.91 14.70 30.40
N GLU A 298 13.39 15.95 30.40
CA GLU A 298 14.49 16.39 31.26
C GLU A 298 14.07 16.42 32.74
N GLU A 299 12.87 16.93 33.03
CA GLU A 299 12.27 16.91 34.37
C GLU A 299 12.05 15.47 34.85
N LYS A 300 11.53 14.61 33.97
CA LYS A 300 11.36 13.17 34.23
C LYS A 300 12.69 12.51 34.57
N LEU A 301 13.73 12.74 33.78
CA LEU A 301 15.07 12.18 34.00
C LEU A 301 15.67 12.64 35.33
N PHE A 302 15.54 13.92 35.64
CA PHE A 302 16.04 14.48 36.89
C PHE A 302 15.41 13.77 38.10
N LEU A 303 14.08 13.72 38.15
CA LEU A 303 13.37 13.10 39.26
C LEU A 303 13.52 11.57 39.30
N LEU A 304 13.56 10.91 38.15
CA LEU A 304 13.69 9.45 38.06
C LEU A 304 14.94 8.96 38.76
N ASN A 305 16.07 9.68 38.65
CA ASN A 305 17.32 9.30 39.31
C ASN A 305 17.16 9.15 40.83
N ASP A 306 16.35 10.01 41.46
CA ASP A 306 16.16 10.04 42.91
C ASP A 306 15.07 9.07 43.42
N LEU A 307 14.25 8.48 42.54
CA LEU A 307 13.18 7.56 42.94
C LEU A 307 13.73 6.24 43.50
N THR A 308 13.16 5.81 44.62
CA THR A 308 13.55 4.57 45.30
C THR A 308 12.49 3.47 45.16
N LEU A 309 12.88 2.21 45.39
CA LEU A 309 11.93 1.09 45.50
C LEU A 309 10.89 1.32 46.60
N SER A 310 11.27 2.01 47.69
CA SER A 310 10.37 2.31 48.79
C SER A 310 9.24 3.25 48.35
N ASP A 311 9.54 4.26 47.53
CA ASP A 311 8.52 5.16 46.97
C ASP A 311 7.46 4.36 46.20
N LEU A 312 7.90 3.40 45.40
CA LEU A 312 7.02 2.56 44.59
C LEU A 312 6.17 1.62 45.46
N ASN A 313 6.75 1.01 46.49
CA ASN A 313 6.03 0.14 47.43
C ASN A 313 4.91 0.87 48.20
N PHE A 314 5.12 2.14 48.56
CA PHE A 314 4.07 2.96 49.17
C PHE A 314 3.02 3.42 48.15
N PHE A 315 3.43 3.68 46.91
CA PHE A 315 2.57 4.24 45.88
C PHE A 315 1.59 3.22 45.25
N ILE A 316 2.04 1.99 44.96
CA ILE A 316 1.21 0.99 44.26
C ILE A 316 -0.13 0.70 44.99
N PRO A 317 -0.16 0.47 46.32
CA PRO A 317 -1.42 0.24 47.03
C PRO A 317 -2.38 1.45 46.96
N GLU A 318 -1.85 2.67 47.01
CA GLU A 318 -2.65 3.89 46.87
C GLU A 318 -3.22 4.03 45.45
N LEU A 319 -2.38 3.79 44.44
CA LEU A 319 -2.73 3.86 43.03
C LEU A 319 -3.89 2.91 42.67
N LEU A 320 -3.85 1.69 43.22
CA LEU A 320 -4.85 0.65 42.99
C LEU A 320 -6.06 0.71 43.96
N SER A 321 -6.08 1.66 44.90
CA SER A 321 -7.12 1.75 45.94
C SER A 321 -8.51 2.13 45.44
N GLN A 322 -8.60 2.84 44.30
CA GLN A 322 -9.85 3.20 43.64
C GLN A 322 -9.65 3.13 42.13
N LEU A 323 -10.66 2.63 41.42
CA LEU A 323 -10.58 2.40 39.97
C LEU A 323 -11.86 2.82 39.27
N TYR A 324 -11.75 3.16 37.99
CA TYR A 324 -12.87 3.16 37.06
C TYR A 324 -12.49 2.38 35.81
N ILE A 325 -13.38 1.52 35.33
CA ILE A 325 -13.08 0.64 34.18
C ILE A 325 -14.09 0.92 33.07
N GLU A 326 -13.61 1.25 31.88
CA GLU A 326 -14.45 1.22 30.67
C GLU A 326 -13.91 0.16 29.72
N GLY A 327 -14.77 -0.72 29.22
CA GLY A 327 -14.36 -1.82 28.36
C GLY A 327 -15.26 -2.08 27.17
N LEU A 328 -14.71 -2.74 26.16
CA LEU A 328 -15.40 -3.23 24.97
C LEU A 328 -15.13 -4.73 24.81
N CYS A 329 -16.19 -5.52 24.80
CA CYS A 329 -16.15 -6.94 24.47
C CYS A 329 -16.78 -7.15 23.09
N HIS A 330 -15.97 -7.46 22.08
CA HIS A 330 -16.42 -7.63 20.70
C HIS A 330 -15.89 -8.93 20.09
N GLY A 331 -16.76 -9.74 19.48
CA GLY A 331 -16.35 -10.98 18.82
C GLY A 331 -17.28 -12.14 19.12
N ASN A 332 -16.72 -13.35 19.09
CA ASN A 332 -17.40 -14.62 19.36
C ASN A 332 -17.63 -14.85 20.87
N LEU A 333 -18.36 -13.94 21.49
CA LEU A 333 -18.76 -14.01 22.90
C LEU A 333 -20.27 -13.77 22.99
N LEU A 334 -20.98 -14.58 23.77
CA LEU A 334 -22.35 -14.29 24.18
C LEU A 334 -22.38 -13.17 25.23
N VAL A 335 -23.54 -12.53 25.40
CA VAL A 335 -23.73 -11.45 26.40
C VAL A 335 -23.37 -11.94 27.81
N GLU A 336 -23.76 -13.17 28.15
CA GLU A 336 -23.45 -13.78 29.46
C GLU A 336 -21.94 -14.02 29.65
N GLU A 337 -21.23 -14.41 28.58
CA GLU A 337 -19.77 -14.57 28.60
C GLU A 337 -19.08 -13.20 28.80
N ALA A 338 -19.59 -12.15 28.15
CA ALA A 338 -19.12 -10.78 28.37
C ALA A 338 -19.44 -10.24 29.77
N LEU A 339 -20.57 -10.61 30.36
CA LEU A 339 -20.89 -10.29 31.75
C LEU A 339 -19.97 -11.06 32.72
N ASN A 340 -19.58 -12.30 32.40
CA ASN A 340 -18.62 -13.04 33.23
C ASN A 340 -17.25 -12.36 33.28
N ILE A 341 -16.80 -11.75 32.18
CA ILE A 341 -15.57 -10.92 32.17
C ILE A 341 -15.64 -9.80 33.22
N SER A 342 -16.79 -9.14 33.37
CA SER A 342 -16.96 -8.09 34.40
C SER A 342 -16.82 -8.64 35.83
N LYS A 343 -17.23 -9.90 36.06
CA LYS A 343 -17.07 -10.57 37.36
C LYS A 343 -15.60 -10.87 37.68
N ILE A 344 -14.76 -11.15 36.67
CA ILE A 344 -13.31 -11.38 36.87
C ILE A 344 -12.64 -10.10 37.39
N PHE A 345 -13.05 -8.93 36.90
CA PHE A 345 -12.57 -7.66 37.45
C PHE A 345 -12.98 -7.47 38.90
N ARG A 346 -14.24 -7.77 39.26
CA ARG A 346 -14.74 -7.61 40.65
C ARG A 346 -14.11 -8.57 41.65
N SER A 347 -13.83 -9.81 41.23
CA SER A 347 -13.17 -10.79 42.10
C SER A 347 -11.71 -10.44 42.37
N ASN A 348 -11.03 -9.82 41.41
CA ASN A 348 -9.66 -9.36 41.58
C ASN A 348 -9.60 -8.01 42.32
N PHE A 349 -10.39 -7.03 41.91
CA PHE A 349 -10.39 -5.67 42.45
C PHE A 349 -11.71 -5.35 43.16
N SER A 350 -11.80 -5.66 44.45
CA SER A 350 -12.91 -5.27 45.33
C SER A 350 -12.67 -3.88 45.94
N VAL A 351 -12.50 -2.89 45.07
CA VAL A 351 -12.10 -1.52 45.43
C VAL A 351 -13.24 -0.53 45.22
N GLN A 352 -13.14 0.65 45.82
CA GLN A 352 -14.15 1.68 45.64
C GLN A 352 -14.09 2.29 44.23
N PRO A 353 -15.24 2.68 43.64
CA PRO A 353 -15.26 3.39 42.37
C PRO A 353 -14.51 4.73 42.44
N LEU A 354 -13.70 5.04 41.43
CA LEU A 354 -13.05 6.34 41.29
C LEU A 354 -14.08 7.38 40.78
N PRO A 355 -14.42 8.44 41.55
CA PRO A 355 -15.38 9.47 41.15
C PRO A 355 -14.94 10.21 39.88
N PHE A 356 -15.90 10.67 39.07
CA PHE A 356 -15.62 11.33 37.79
C PHE A 356 -14.75 12.59 37.93
N GLU A 357 -14.95 13.34 39.00
CA GLU A 357 -14.25 14.59 39.31
C GLU A 357 -12.76 14.38 39.64
N MET A 358 -12.41 13.19 40.13
CA MET A 358 -11.05 12.83 40.50
C MET A 358 -10.26 12.16 39.36
N ARG A 359 -10.91 11.89 38.23
CA ARG A 359 -10.26 11.30 37.04
C ARG A 359 -9.46 12.39 36.33
N HIS A 360 -8.26 12.05 35.84
CA HIS A 360 -7.45 13.02 35.10
C HIS A 360 -8.20 13.52 33.86
N LYS A 361 -8.18 14.83 33.66
CA LYS A 361 -8.82 15.52 32.54
C LYS A 361 -7.74 16.14 31.68
N GLU A 362 -7.93 16.00 30.38
CA GLU A 362 -6.97 16.45 29.38
C GLU A 362 -7.47 17.75 28.78
N TYR A 363 -6.60 18.74 28.78
CA TYR A 363 -6.92 20.10 28.37
C TYR A 363 -5.92 20.56 27.32
N VAL A 364 -6.46 21.11 26.23
CA VAL A 364 -5.67 21.65 25.13
C VAL A 364 -5.83 23.16 25.12
N MET A 365 -4.72 23.86 24.96
CA MET A 365 -4.67 25.31 24.90
C MET A 365 -5.51 25.83 23.73
N CYS A 366 -6.33 26.84 23.98
CA CYS A 366 -6.91 27.68 22.95
C CYS A 366 -5.85 28.67 22.49
N LEU A 367 -5.28 28.45 21.29
CA LEU A 367 -4.36 29.41 20.71
C LEU A 367 -5.07 30.77 20.56
N PRO A 368 -4.39 31.91 20.80
CA PRO A 368 -4.99 33.22 20.65
C PRO A 368 -5.55 33.47 19.23
N THR A 369 -6.49 34.40 19.12
CA THR A 369 -7.06 34.81 17.82
C THR A 369 -5.96 35.31 16.88
N ALA A 370 -5.96 34.82 15.63
CA ALA A 370 -4.92 35.12 14.64
C ALA A 370 -3.48 34.85 15.11
N ALA A 371 -3.29 33.92 16.07
CA ALA A 371 -1.98 33.63 16.62
C ALA A 371 -0.99 33.17 15.55
N ASP A 372 0.22 33.71 15.62
CA ASP A 372 1.37 33.36 14.80
C ASP A 372 2.55 33.05 15.73
N LEU A 373 2.67 31.79 16.14
CA LEU A 373 3.61 31.36 17.17
C LEU A 373 4.75 30.55 16.58
N VAL A 374 5.95 30.72 17.10
CA VAL A 374 7.12 29.96 16.68
C VAL A 374 7.83 29.35 17.88
N LYS A 375 8.21 28.07 17.77
CA LYS A 375 9.03 27.36 18.75
C LYS A 375 10.28 26.79 18.07
N ASP A 376 11.42 27.40 18.35
CA ASP A 376 12.74 26.97 17.87
C ASP A 376 13.46 26.11 18.91
N VAL A 377 14.04 24.99 18.46
CA VAL A 377 14.90 24.12 19.27
C VAL A 377 16.01 23.51 18.40
N ARG A 378 17.24 23.40 18.91
CA ARG A 378 18.32 22.64 18.25
C ARG A 378 18.07 21.13 18.38
N VAL A 379 18.53 20.36 17.40
CA VAL A 379 18.57 18.89 17.54
C VAL A 379 19.32 18.47 18.80
N LYS A 380 18.82 17.43 19.46
CA LYS A 380 19.44 16.87 20.67
C LYS A 380 20.71 16.07 20.34
N ASN A 381 20.67 15.32 19.25
CA ASN A 381 21.84 14.64 18.71
C ASN A 381 22.74 15.65 17.99
N LYS A 382 23.96 15.85 18.49
CA LYS A 382 24.92 16.83 17.94
C LYS A 382 25.46 16.47 16.56
N LEU A 383 25.26 15.23 16.12
CA LEU A 383 25.64 14.75 14.78
C LEU A 383 24.48 14.78 13.79
N GLU A 384 23.27 15.09 14.25
CA GLU A 384 22.08 15.07 13.40
C GLU A 384 22.01 16.33 12.53
N THR A 385 22.12 16.14 11.21
CA THR A 385 22.05 17.24 10.23
C THR A 385 20.63 17.56 9.82
N ASN A 386 19.66 16.67 10.07
CA ASN A 386 18.28 16.92 9.67
C ASN A 386 17.63 18.02 10.49
N SER A 387 17.14 19.03 9.77
CA SER A 387 16.20 20.04 10.23
C SER A 387 14.76 19.61 9.96
N VAL A 388 13.82 20.03 10.80
CA VAL A 388 12.38 19.77 10.66
C VAL A 388 11.58 21.04 10.87
N VAL A 389 10.60 21.27 10.00
CA VAL A 389 9.51 22.23 10.22
C VAL A 389 8.21 21.46 10.37
N GLU A 390 7.47 21.74 11.44
CA GLU A 390 6.08 21.33 11.62
C GLU A 390 5.21 22.57 11.80
N LEU A 391 4.41 22.89 10.78
CA LEU A 391 3.47 24.01 10.79
C LEU A 391 2.08 23.50 11.14
N TYR A 392 1.64 23.74 12.37
CA TYR A 392 0.35 23.31 12.90
C TYR A 392 -0.67 24.47 12.89
N PHE A 393 -1.85 24.20 12.37
CA PHE A 393 -3.01 25.10 12.42
C PHE A 393 -4.08 24.51 13.35
N GLN A 394 -4.47 25.25 14.40
CA GLN A 394 -5.53 24.82 15.31
C GLN A 394 -6.91 25.21 14.76
N ILE A 395 -7.77 24.22 14.54
CA ILE A 395 -9.07 24.38 13.88
C ILE A 395 -10.15 24.62 14.92
N GLU A 396 -10.83 23.59 15.42
CA GLU A 396 -11.90 23.71 16.41
C GLU A 396 -12.06 22.40 17.21
N PRO A 397 -12.71 22.44 18.40
CA PRO A 397 -13.12 21.25 19.13
C PRO A 397 -14.12 20.41 18.34
N GLU A 398 -14.04 19.09 18.50
CA GLU A 398 -14.98 18.12 17.95
C GLU A 398 -16.30 18.10 18.74
N GLU A 399 -17.06 19.20 18.76
CA GLU A 399 -18.30 19.33 19.54
C GLU A 399 -19.51 19.72 18.65
N GLY A 400 -20.69 19.23 19.04
CA GLY A 400 -21.96 19.59 18.42
C GLY A 400 -22.23 18.93 17.06
N THR A 401 -23.26 19.44 16.39
CA THR A 401 -23.78 18.89 15.12
C THR A 401 -22.87 19.17 13.91
N ALA A 402 -21.99 20.17 14.00
CA ALA A 402 -21.06 20.55 12.93
C ALA A 402 -19.82 19.64 12.83
N LEU A 403 -19.58 18.76 13.81
CA LEU A 403 -18.43 17.85 13.84
C LEU A 403 -18.28 17.05 12.54
N ILE A 404 -19.38 16.47 12.06
CA ILE A 404 -19.35 15.55 10.91
C ILE A 404 -18.96 16.31 9.65
N LYS A 405 -19.55 17.49 9.42
CA LYS A 405 -19.17 18.38 8.31
C LYS A 405 -17.73 18.83 8.42
N LEU A 406 -17.28 19.25 9.62
CA LEU A 406 -15.91 19.68 9.82
C LEU A 406 -14.91 18.57 9.49
N LYS A 407 -15.16 17.36 9.97
CA LYS A 407 -14.33 16.19 9.71
C LYS A 407 -14.30 15.85 8.21
N ALA A 408 -15.47 15.77 7.58
CA ALA A 408 -15.59 15.50 6.15
C ALA A 408 -14.81 16.52 5.28
N VAL A 409 -14.91 17.81 5.60
CA VAL A 409 -14.17 18.88 4.91
C VAL A 409 -12.66 18.72 5.11
N ILE A 410 -12.20 18.41 6.32
CA ILE A 410 -10.78 18.23 6.63
C ILE A 410 -10.19 17.01 5.92
N ASP A 411 -10.87 15.86 5.99
CA ASP A 411 -10.41 14.63 5.36
C ASP A 411 -10.40 14.75 3.83
N LEU A 412 -11.39 15.45 3.24
CA LEU A 412 -11.39 15.74 1.80
C LEU A 412 -10.28 16.72 1.42
N PHE A 413 -10.03 17.74 2.22
CA PHE A 413 -8.92 18.66 2.00
C PHE A 413 -7.57 17.94 2.06
N ASP A 414 -7.38 17.03 3.02
CA ASP A 414 -6.16 16.22 3.15
C ASP A 414 -5.90 15.39 1.90
N GLU A 415 -6.91 14.63 1.45
CA GLU A 415 -6.82 13.75 0.26
C GLU A 415 -6.54 14.55 -1.04
N LEU A 416 -6.98 15.81 -1.11
CA LEU A 416 -6.74 16.70 -2.25
C LEU A 416 -5.34 17.33 -2.25
N VAL A 417 -4.79 17.62 -1.08
CA VAL A 417 -3.58 18.43 -0.91
C VAL A 417 -2.33 17.58 -0.73
N GLU A 418 -2.47 16.33 -0.26
CA GLU A 418 -1.34 15.40 -0.01
C GLU A 418 -0.44 15.21 -1.25
N GLU A 419 -1.02 14.83 -2.39
CA GLU A 419 -0.24 14.58 -3.62
C GLU A 419 0.39 15.87 -4.18
N PRO A 420 -0.33 17.00 -4.34
CA PRO A 420 0.27 18.25 -4.80
C PRO A 420 1.38 18.76 -3.88
N LEU A 421 1.22 18.66 -2.56
CA LEU A 421 2.24 19.03 -1.59
C LEU A 421 3.50 18.18 -1.75
N PHE A 422 3.32 16.85 -1.82
CA PHE A 422 4.43 15.91 -2.00
C PHE A 422 5.14 16.18 -3.33
N ASN A 423 4.39 16.30 -4.43
CA ASN A 423 4.96 16.57 -5.73
C ASN A 423 5.73 17.90 -5.77
N GLN A 424 5.19 18.97 -5.17
CA GLN A 424 5.83 20.28 -5.17
C GLN A 424 7.08 20.30 -4.28
N LEU A 425 6.96 19.97 -3.01
CA LEU A 425 8.06 20.13 -2.05
C LEU A 425 9.08 18.98 -2.10
N ARG A 426 8.64 17.76 -2.44
CA ARG A 426 9.53 16.60 -2.55
C ARG A 426 9.99 16.35 -3.98
N THR A 427 9.09 16.17 -4.94
CA THR A 427 9.49 15.76 -6.30
C THR A 427 10.14 16.89 -7.10
N LYS A 428 9.59 18.11 -7.06
CA LYS A 428 10.09 19.24 -7.84
C LYS A 428 11.18 20.02 -7.12
N GLU A 429 10.95 20.37 -5.86
CA GLU A 429 11.88 21.18 -5.07
C GLU A 429 12.95 20.37 -4.33
N GLN A 430 12.77 19.05 -4.21
CA GLN A 430 13.73 18.13 -3.58
C GLN A 430 14.16 18.58 -2.18
N LEU A 431 13.22 19.12 -1.38
CA LEU A 431 13.53 19.66 -0.05
C LEU A 431 13.92 18.56 0.95
N GLY A 432 13.48 17.32 0.75
CA GLY A 432 13.89 16.18 1.56
C GLY A 432 13.00 14.96 1.38
N TYR A 433 13.29 13.88 2.12
CA TYR A 433 12.56 12.61 2.05
C TYR A 433 11.18 12.66 2.68
N VAL A 434 11.07 13.33 3.82
CA VAL A 434 9.83 13.40 4.58
C VAL A 434 9.14 14.71 4.25
N VAL A 435 8.07 14.62 3.48
CA VAL A 435 7.12 15.70 3.21
C VAL A 435 5.74 15.11 3.42
N ASP A 436 4.99 15.65 4.37
CA ASP A 436 3.63 15.20 4.66
C ASP A 436 2.73 16.36 5.11
N CYS A 437 1.43 16.23 4.82
CA CYS A 437 0.40 16.93 5.55
C CYS A 437 -0.59 15.92 6.13
N SER A 438 -1.30 16.31 7.19
CA SER A 438 -2.46 15.57 7.67
C SER A 438 -3.14 16.24 8.84
N ALA A 439 -4.40 15.87 9.06
CA ALA A 439 -5.14 16.22 10.25
C ALA A 439 -4.46 15.67 11.52
N ARG A 440 -4.57 16.41 12.62
CA ARG A 440 -4.12 16.05 13.97
C ARG A 440 -5.28 16.25 14.93
N VAL A 441 -5.67 15.20 15.64
CA VAL A 441 -6.66 15.31 16.72
C VAL A 441 -5.93 15.13 18.04
N THR A 442 -5.88 16.18 18.86
CA THR A 442 -5.27 16.15 20.19
C THR A 442 -6.40 16.33 21.20
N TYR A 443 -6.74 15.28 21.95
CA TYR A 443 -7.84 15.28 22.92
C TYR A 443 -9.14 15.94 22.41
N ARG A 444 -9.58 15.54 21.20
CA ARG A 444 -10.75 16.07 20.49
C ARG A 444 -10.67 17.54 20.04
N ILE A 445 -9.48 18.14 20.07
CA ILE A 445 -9.24 19.40 19.36
C ILE A 445 -8.56 19.08 18.03
N THR A 446 -9.21 19.48 16.94
CA THR A 446 -8.71 19.23 15.60
C THR A 446 -7.73 20.32 15.18
N GLY A 447 -6.68 19.91 14.48
CA GLY A 447 -5.79 20.81 13.75
C GLY A 447 -5.27 20.15 12.48
N PHE A 448 -4.53 20.89 11.68
CA PHE A 448 -3.94 20.41 10.44
C PHE A 448 -2.45 20.75 10.42
N CYS A 449 -1.60 19.77 10.08
CA CYS A 449 -0.16 19.95 10.04
C CYS A 449 0.38 19.85 8.62
N PHE A 450 1.38 20.68 8.32
CA PHE A 450 2.33 20.48 7.22
C PHE A 450 3.71 20.22 7.81
N ARG A 451 4.44 19.24 7.28
CA ARG A 451 5.78 18.86 7.76
C ARG A 451 6.76 18.63 6.63
N VAL A 452 7.98 19.11 6.83
CA VAL A 452 9.13 18.83 5.96
C VAL A 452 10.36 18.55 6.83
N GLN A 453 11.11 17.51 6.48
CA GLN A 453 12.45 17.22 7.03
C GLN A 453 13.50 17.35 5.93
N SER A 454 14.61 18.03 6.22
CA SER A 454 15.72 18.23 5.28
C SER A 454 17.07 18.15 5.98
N SER A 455 18.08 17.56 5.34
CA SER A 455 19.48 17.64 5.79
C SER A 455 20.20 18.90 5.31
N ASP A 456 19.67 19.56 4.29
CA ASP A 456 20.41 20.55 3.50
C ASP A 456 19.89 21.98 3.70
N TYR A 457 18.62 22.11 4.09
CA TYR A 457 17.94 23.40 4.27
C TYR A 457 17.59 23.66 5.73
N ASP A 458 17.72 24.93 6.13
CA ASP A 458 17.31 25.39 7.45
C ASP A 458 15.77 25.49 7.60
N PRO A 459 15.25 25.45 8.83
CA PRO A 459 13.82 25.56 9.09
C PRO A 459 13.14 26.84 8.59
N VAL A 460 13.85 27.97 8.48
CA VAL A 460 13.24 29.23 8.01
C VAL A 460 12.96 29.15 6.52
N TYR A 461 13.91 28.65 5.74
CA TYR A 461 13.72 28.40 4.32
C TYR A 461 12.57 27.42 4.07
N LEU A 462 12.57 26.29 4.79
CA LEU A 462 11.54 25.26 4.68
C LEU A 462 10.14 25.81 5.03
N GLN A 463 10.03 26.59 6.10
CA GLN A 463 8.79 27.28 6.46
C GLN A 463 8.30 28.16 5.32
N GLY A 464 9.17 28.97 4.71
CA GLY A 464 8.82 29.82 3.58
C GLY A 464 8.32 29.02 2.36
N ARG A 465 8.89 27.84 2.09
CA ARG A 465 8.40 26.95 1.01
C ARG A 465 7.03 26.36 1.31
N ILE A 466 6.78 25.92 2.54
CA ILE A 466 5.46 25.46 2.99
C ILE A 466 4.44 26.60 2.86
N GLU A 467 4.76 27.80 3.34
CA GLU A 467 3.86 28.96 3.25
C GLU A 467 3.56 29.36 1.81
N ASN A 468 4.56 29.32 0.91
CA ASN A 468 4.35 29.56 -0.50
C ASN A 468 3.42 28.53 -1.15
N PHE A 469 3.55 27.25 -0.78
CA PHE A 469 2.61 26.22 -1.22
C PHE A 469 1.20 26.50 -0.69
N ILE A 470 1.05 26.75 0.62
CA ILE A 470 -0.24 27.07 1.25
C ILE A 470 -0.89 28.26 0.53
N ASN A 471 -0.14 29.34 0.26
CA ASN A 471 -0.64 30.52 -0.44
C ASN A 471 -1.25 30.19 -1.81
N GLY A 472 -0.76 29.16 -2.50
CA GLY A 472 -1.23 28.71 -3.81
C GLY A 472 -2.36 27.66 -3.78
N VAL A 473 -2.78 27.22 -2.58
CA VAL A 473 -3.85 26.20 -2.44
C VAL A 473 -5.19 26.73 -2.94
N GLU A 474 -5.44 28.04 -2.84
CA GLU A 474 -6.70 28.60 -3.31
C GLU A 474 -6.81 28.51 -4.84
N GLU A 475 -5.73 28.81 -5.56
CA GLU A 475 -5.64 28.64 -7.01
C GLU A 475 -5.76 27.16 -7.42
N LEU A 476 -5.15 26.26 -6.65
CA LEU A 476 -5.31 24.82 -6.83
C LEU A 476 -6.79 24.39 -6.70
N LEU A 477 -7.54 24.95 -5.74
CA LEU A 477 -8.95 24.58 -5.51
C LEU A 477 -9.93 25.27 -6.48
N ARG A 478 -9.52 26.34 -7.16
CA ARG A 478 -10.35 27.05 -8.15
C ARG A 478 -10.30 26.35 -9.51
N GLU A 479 -11.38 26.48 -10.28
CA GLU A 479 -11.39 26.04 -11.67
C GLU A 479 -10.31 26.77 -12.47
N PRO A 480 -9.61 26.08 -13.38
CA PRO A 480 -8.81 26.78 -14.36
C PRO A 480 -9.73 27.68 -15.20
N GLU A 481 -9.51 29.00 -15.19
CA GLU A 481 -10.14 29.91 -16.15
C GLU A 481 -9.64 29.55 -17.55
N ILE A 482 -10.40 28.70 -18.24
CA ILE A 482 -10.22 28.52 -19.67
C ILE A 482 -10.90 29.72 -20.32
N ASP A 483 -10.09 30.66 -20.82
CA ASP A 483 -10.54 31.73 -21.72
C ASP A 483 -10.98 31.11 -23.05
N MET A 484 -12.17 30.49 -23.01
CA MET A 484 -12.75 29.69 -24.08
C MET A 484 -12.91 30.52 -25.36
N GLU A 485 -13.04 31.84 -25.30
CA GLU A 485 -13.37 32.66 -26.46
C GLU A 485 -12.17 32.92 -27.39
N GLN A 486 -10.95 33.13 -26.85
CA GLN A 486 -9.77 33.35 -27.70
C GLN A 486 -9.15 32.05 -28.25
N GLU A 487 -9.25 30.94 -27.54
CA GLU A 487 -8.80 29.64 -28.05
C GLU A 487 -9.80 28.99 -29.00
N THR A 488 -11.12 29.10 -28.75
CA THR A 488 -12.12 28.56 -29.69
C THR A 488 -12.16 29.33 -31.01
N LEU A 489 -11.93 30.65 -31.05
CA LEU A 489 -11.88 31.40 -32.31
C LEU A 489 -10.63 31.11 -33.16
N LYS A 490 -9.49 30.80 -32.53
CA LYS A 490 -8.28 30.32 -33.23
C LYS A 490 -8.37 28.85 -33.63
N ALA A 491 -9.12 28.04 -32.88
CA ALA A 491 -9.37 26.63 -33.20
C ALA A 491 -10.45 26.48 -34.29
N ALA A 492 -11.54 27.23 -34.23
CA ALA A 492 -12.70 27.11 -35.13
C ALA A 492 -12.38 27.47 -36.59
N SER A 493 -11.44 28.39 -36.84
CA SER A 493 -11.00 28.71 -38.21
C SER A 493 -10.14 27.62 -38.88
N LYS A 494 -9.76 26.56 -38.13
CA LYS A 494 -8.92 25.45 -38.61
C LYS A 494 -9.61 24.07 -38.55
N ILE A 495 -10.87 24.00 -38.10
CA ILE A 495 -11.56 22.75 -37.77
C ILE A 495 -12.87 22.64 -38.55
N GLU A 496 -12.76 22.33 -39.84
CA GLU A 496 -13.80 21.52 -40.51
C GLU A 496 -13.20 20.24 -41.11
N GLY A 497 -11.88 20.18 -41.30
CA GLY A 497 -11.17 18.97 -41.75
C GLY A 497 -10.53 18.11 -40.64
N ASN A 498 -10.55 18.55 -39.37
CA ASN A 498 -9.74 17.97 -38.29
C ASN A 498 -10.50 17.04 -37.32
N ASP A 499 -11.83 17.01 -37.33
CA ASP A 499 -12.60 16.23 -36.32
C ASP A 499 -12.45 14.71 -36.52
N LEU A 500 -12.53 14.24 -37.77
CA LEU A 500 -12.48 12.80 -38.07
C LEU A 500 -11.11 12.17 -37.74
N LEU A 501 -10.03 12.94 -37.83
CA LEU A 501 -8.66 12.42 -37.69
C LEU A 501 -8.04 12.66 -36.31
N ASN A 502 -8.43 13.72 -35.59
CA ASN A 502 -8.11 13.84 -34.17
C ASN A 502 -8.71 12.67 -33.37
N ARG A 503 -9.92 12.23 -33.74
CA ARG A 503 -10.58 11.06 -33.14
C ARG A 503 -9.86 9.74 -33.48
N CYS A 504 -9.25 9.63 -34.66
CA CYS A 504 -8.37 8.50 -35.03
C CYS A 504 -7.07 8.44 -34.21
N LEU A 505 -6.54 9.58 -33.74
CA LEU A 505 -5.25 9.69 -33.05
C LEU A 505 -5.28 9.37 -31.55
N VAL A 506 -6.46 9.46 -30.91
CA VAL A 506 -6.73 9.07 -29.51
C VAL A 506 -7.50 7.75 -29.36
N GLY A 507 -7.92 7.11 -30.46
CA GLY A 507 -8.63 5.82 -30.42
C GLY A 507 -10.10 5.92 -30.00
N CYS A 508 -10.70 7.11 -30.10
CA CYS A 508 -12.09 7.38 -29.73
C CYS A 508 -13.00 7.32 -30.96
N PHE A 509 -13.56 6.14 -31.26
CA PHE A 509 -14.41 5.87 -32.43
C PHE A 509 -15.90 5.70 -32.08
N ALA A 510 -16.33 6.14 -30.89
CA ALA A 510 -17.64 5.78 -30.34
C ALA A 510 -18.84 6.32 -31.14
N ASP A 511 -18.69 7.42 -31.90
CA ASP A 511 -19.85 8.16 -32.45
C ASP A 511 -19.74 8.53 -33.95
N CYS A 512 -18.90 7.85 -34.75
CA CYS A 512 -18.78 8.13 -36.19
C CYS A 512 -19.30 6.99 -37.08
N ASN A 513 -20.23 7.30 -37.97
CA ASN A 513 -20.86 6.35 -38.90
C ASN A 513 -19.99 6.00 -40.12
N GLU A 514 -18.88 6.71 -40.37
CA GLU A 514 -17.97 6.48 -41.51
C GLU A 514 -16.52 6.21 -41.06
N ILE A 515 -15.92 5.13 -41.58
CA ILE A 515 -14.54 4.72 -41.28
C ILE A 515 -13.62 5.27 -42.40
N PRO A 516 -12.61 6.10 -42.08
CA PRO A 516 -11.75 6.72 -43.09
C PRO A 516 -10.87 5.70 -43.81
N THR A 517 -10.84 5.68 -45.14
CA THR A 517 -10.11 4.66 -45.90
C THR A 517 -8.59 4.90 -45.88
N ARG A 518 -7.81 3.88 -46.26
CA ARG A 518 -6.33 3.98 -46.39
C ARG A 518 -5.88 5.08 -47.36
N ASN A 519 -6.71 5.45 -48.34
CA ASN A 519 -6.43 6.55 -49.26
C ASN A 519 -6.69 7.92 -48.63
N ASP A 520 -7.66 8.03 -47.72
CA ASP A 520 -7.97 9.28 -47.01
C ASP A 520 -6.86 9.64 -46.04
N VAL A 521 -6.34 8.64 -45.30
CA VAL A 521 -5.16 8.77 -44.43
C VAL A 521 -3.91 9.17 -45.23
N ARG A 522 -3.75 8.65 -46.45
CA ARG A 522 -2.61 8.98 -47.33
C ARG A 522 -2.69 10.40 -47.88
N LYS A 523 -3.87 10.85 -48.33
CA LYS A 523 -4.09 12.22 -48.81
C LYS A 523 -3.86 13.25 -47.70
N TRP A 524 -4.31 12.96 -46.48
CA TRP A 524 -4.04 13.79 -45.31
C TRP A 524 -2.54 13.91 -45.02
N ALA A 525 -1.81 12.79 -45.01
CA ALA A 525 -0.36 12.78 -44.80
C ALA A 525 0.40 13.59 -45.88
N GLN A 526 -0.08 13.58 -47.12
CA GLN A 526 0.50 14.38 -48.22
C GLN A 526 0.20 15.89 -48.12
N GLN A 527 -0.93 16.28 -47.50
CA GLN A 527 -1.33 17.69 -47.33
C GLN A 527 -0.66 18.36 -46.13
N MET A 528 -0.50 17.65 -45.00
CA MET A 528 0.03 18.20 -43.75
C MET A 528 1.56 18.20 -43.66
N TRP A 529 2.23 17.48 -44.56
CA TRP A 529 3.67 17.23 -44.48
C TRP A 529 4.34 17.42 -45.84
N LYS A 530 5.12 18.51 -45.96
CA LYS A 530 5.78 18.97 -47.20
C LYS A 530 6.73 17.94 -47.87
N GLY A 531 7.12 16.85 -47.18
CA GLY A 531 8.03 15.80 -47.68
C GLY A 531 7.38 14.46 -48.03
N ALA A 532 6.06 14.29 -47.82
CA ALA A 532 5.37 13.01 -47.98
C ALA A 532 5.01 12.62 -49.44
N GLN A 533 5.46 13.39 -50.43
CA GLN A 533 5.07 13.22 -51.85
C GLN A 533 5.50 11.86 -52.44
N ASN A 534 6.50 11.18 -51.86
CA ASN A 534 7.07 9.92 -52.37
C ASN A 534 6.81 8.67 -51.51
N LEU A 535 5.89 8.73 -50.52
CA LEU A 535 5.56 7.56 -49.69
C LEU A 535 4.96 6.42 -50.54
N GLN A 536 5.76 5.39 -50.84
CA GLN A 536 5.31 4.12 -51.41
C GLN A 536 5.22 3.07 -50.31
N THR A 537 4.01 2.60 -49.98
CA THR A 537 3.82 1.41 -49.15
C THR A 537 4.27 0.18 -49.94
N ARG A 538 5.51 -0.28 -49.77
CA ARG A 538 5.98 -1.53 -50.40
C ARG A 538 5.26 -2.73 -49.76
N LYS A 539 4.53 -3.49 -50.58
CA LYS A 539 4.13 -4.87 -50.27
C LYS A 539 5.40 -5.74 -50.25
N LYS A 540 5.83 -6.24 -49.10
CA LYS A 540 6.64 -7.46 -49.03
C LYS A 540 5.91 -8.51 -48.19
N ALA A 541 5.85 -9.70 -48.76
CA ALA A 541 4.88 -10.77 -48.53
C ALA A 541 5.37 -11.84 -47.54
N PHE A 542 4.43 -12.64 -47.02
CA PHE A 542 4.31 -14.11 -47.19
C PHE A 542 2.79 -14.42 -46.98
N VAL A 543 2.04 -15.18 -47.79
CA VAL A 543 2.17 -16.60 -48.22
C VAL A 543 1.32 -16.84 -49.51
N ARG A 544 1.71 -17.82 -50.35
CA ARG A 544 0.97 -18.31 -51.56
C ARG A 544 0.49 -19.77 -51.36
N MET A 545 -0.70 -20.09 -51.86
CA MET A 545 -1.46 -21.38 -51.82
C MET A 545 -0.88 -22.55 -52.65
N VAL A 546 -1.18 -23.81 -52.26
CA VAL A 546 -1.45 -25.01 -53.13
C VAL A 546 -2.44 -26.01 -52.44
N VAL A 547 -3.21 -26.80 -53.23
CA VAL A 547 -4.38 -27.69 -52.92
C VAL A 547 -4.10 -29.18 -53.24
N SER A 548 -4.74 -30.17 -52.58
CA SER A 548 -5.05 -31.52 -53.16
C SER A 548 -6.27 -32.25 -52.53
N LYS A 549 -6.92 -33.16 -53.33
CA LYS A 549 -8.23 -33.86 -53.12
C LYS A 549 -8.17 -35.16 -52.27
N GLY A 550 -9.25 -35.49 -51.53
CA GLY A 550 -9.51 -36.83 -50.92
C GLY A 550 -10.94 -36.99 -50.37
N ARG A 551 -11.50 -38.22 -50.34
CA ARG A 551 -12.94 -38.57 -50.22
C ARG A 551 -13.40 -38.99 -48.80
N CYS A 552 -14.71 -38.89 -48.56
CA CYS A 552 -15.44 -39.19 -47.33
C CYS A 552 -15.67 -40.69 -46.98
N LEU A 553 -15.70 -41.10 -45.69
CA LEU A 553 -16.79 -41.80 -44.94
C LEU A 553 -16.78 -41.65 -43.37
N SER A 554 -17.88 -41.18 -42.74
CA SER A 554 -18.61 -41.82 -41.58
C SER A 554 -19.50 -40.88 -40.72
N ARG A 555 -20.49 -41.49 -40.04
CA ARG A 555 -21.68 -40.93 -39.37
C ARG A 555 -21.45 -40.50 -37.90
N SER A 556 -21.57 -39.21 -37.56
CA SER A 556 -21.78 -38.72 -36.18
C SER A 556 -22.72 -37.50 -36.13
N GLN A 557 -23.58 -37.40 -35.10
CA GLN A 557 -24.65 -36.39 -34.96
C GLN A 557 -24.23 -35.01 -34.39
N ASN A 558 -22.93 -34.77 -34.15
CA ASN A 558 -22.39 -33.47 -33.71
C ASN A 558 -21.30 -33.00 -34.69
N PHE A 559 -21.13 -31.68 -34.86
CA PHE A 559 -20.12 -31.10 -35.76
C PHE A 559 -19.08 -30.27 -34.99
N ARG A 560 -17.86 -30.21 -35.53
CA ARG A 560 -16.74 -29.42 -35.00
C ARG A 560 -16.59 -28.14 -35.81
N LEU A 561 -16.59 -27.00 -35.13
CA LEU A 561 -16.35 -25.68 -35.72
C LEU A 561 -14.91 -25.25 -35.41
N VAL A 562 -14.20 -24.73 -36.41
CA VAL A 562 -12.84 -24.18 -36.25
C VAL A 562 -12.85 -22.75 -36.77
N LEU A 563 -12.45 -21.82 -35.91
CA LEU A 563 -12.40 -20.38 -36.14
C LEU A 563 -10.93 -19.99 -36.35
N ASP A 564 -10.58 -19.38 -37.49
CA ASP A 564 -9.24 -18.83 -37.72
C ASP A 564 -9.20 -17.38 -37.21
N LEU A 565 -8.42 -17.15 -36.17
CA LEU A 565 -8.23 -15.88 -35.50
C LEU A 565 -6.80 -15.44 -35.79
N ASP A 566 -6.63 -14.52 -36.74
CA ASP A 566 -5.31 -14.05 -37.15
C ASP A 566 -4.49 -13.55 -35.93
N PHE A 567 -3.16 -13.72 -35.96
CA PHE A 567 -2.22 -13.74 -34.83
C PHE A 567 -2.07 -12.42 -34.03
N ARG A 568 -3.03 -11.50 -34.15
CA ARG A 568 -3.08 -10.17 -33.53
C ARG A 568 -4.37 -9.95 -32.72
N ALA A 569 -5.18 -10.99 -32.50
CA ALA A 569 -6.36 -10.93 -31.67
C ALA A 569 -5.99 -10.96 -30.17
N SER A 570 -6.54 -10.04 -29.38
CA SER A 570 -6.28 -9.95 -27.93
C SER A 570 -6.86 -11.15 -27.16
N LEU A 571 -6.14 -11.59 -26.11
CA LEU A 571 -6.48 -12.74 -25.25
C LEU A 571 -7.89 -12.72 -24.62
N HIS A 572 -8.54 -11.56 -24.52
CA HIS A 572 -9.92 -11.44 -24.00
C HIS A 572 -10.98 -12.08 -24.92
N LEU A 573 -10.67 -12.27 -26.21
CA LEU A 573 -11.54 -12.95 -27.18
C LEU A 573 -11.53 -14.48 -27.02
N TRP A 574 -10.59 -15.03 -26.24
CA TRP A 574 -10.47 -16.46 -25.94
C TRP A 574 -11.22 -16.88 -24.66
N SER A 575 -12.19 -16.07 -24.21
CA SER A 575 -13.00 -16.43 -23.05
C SER A 575 -14.08 -17.45 -23.41
N GLU A 576 -14.34 -18.37 -22.49
CA GLU A 576 -15.37 -19.41 -22.66
C GLU A 576 -16.74 -18.78 -22.95
N LYS A 577 -17.04 -17.64 -22.33
CA LYS A 577 -18.26 -16.86 -22.56
C LYS A 577 -18.45 -16.46 -24.03
N VAL A 578 -17.38 -16.00 -24.68
CA VAL A 578 -17.41 -15.59 -26.10
C VAL A 578 -17.53 -16.82 -27.00
N MET A 579 -16.79 -17.90 -26.72
CA MET A 579 -16.86 -19.15 -27.48
C MET A 579 -18.23 -19.83 -27.37
N LYS A 580 -18.86 -19.74 -26.20
CA LYS A 580 -20.22 -20.19 -25.95
C LYS A 580 -21.25 -19.41 -26.74
N GLU A 581 -21.19 -18.08 -26.74
CA GLU A 581 -22.09 -17.25 -27.56
C GLU A 581 -21.97 -17.56 -29.05
N ILE A 582 -20.74 -17.78 -29.55
CA ILE A 582 -20.49 -18.17 -30.94
C ILE A 582 -21.11 -19.54 -31.22
N GLY A 583 -20.89 -20.52 -30.35
CA GLY A 583 -21.45 -21.87 -30.51
C GLY A 583 -22.98 -21.92 -30.44
N GLU A 584 -23.60 -21.12 -29.58
CA GLU A 584 -25.06 -21.03 -29.46
C GLU A 584 -25.68 -20.48 -30.75
N LYS A 585 -25.06 -19.47 -31.36
CA LYS A 585 -25.51 -18.90 -32.63
C LYS A 585 -25.25 -19.79 -33.85
N CYS A 586 -24.34 -20.76 -33.74
CA CYS A 586 -23.99 -21.70 -34.80
C CYS A 586 -24.73 -23.06 -34.70
N GLY A 587 -25.79 -23.16 -33.89
CA GLY A 587 -26.63 -24.36 -33.80
C GLY A 587 -26.77 -24.96 -32.39
N GLY A 588 -26.25 -24.28 -31.37
CA GLY A 588 -26.29 -24.71 -29.97
C GLY A 588 -24.92 -25.16 -29.49
N TRP A 589 -24.33 -24.44 -28.55
CA TRP A 589 -23.00 -24.73 -28.02
C TRP A 589 -23.04 -25.99 -27.15
N ILE A 590 -22.03 -26.87 -27.31
CA ILE A 590 -21.87 -28.05 -26.47
C ILE A 590 -20.67 -27.89 -25.55
N GLU A 591 -19.49 -27.68 -26.12
CA GLU A 591 -18.24 -27.54 -25.35
C GLU A 591 -17.16 -26.88 -26.21
N ASN A 592 -16.15 -26.31 -25.57
CA ASN A 592 -14.90 -25.97 -26.23
C ASN A 592 -14.01 -27.23 -26.28
N LYS A 593 -13.12 -27.32 -27.27
CA LYS A 593 -12.10 -28.37 -27.26
C LYS A 593 -10.96 -27.98 -26.34
N GLU A 594 -10.34 -28.98 -25.71
CA GLU A 594 -9.22 -28.83 -24.78
C GLU A 594 -8.10 -27.93 -25.33
N GLU A 595 -7.80 -28.02 -26.63
CA GLU A 595 -6.78 -27.19 -27.30
C GLU A 595 -7.14 -25.69 -27.34
N THR A 596 -8.44 -25.37 -27.28
CA THR A 596 -8.98 -23.99 -27.25
C THR A 596 -9.06 -23.46 -25.84
N GLU A 597 -9.33 -24.32 -24.85
CA GLU A 597 -9.30 -23.96 -23.42
C GLU A 597 -7.86 -23.75 -22.93
N LEU A 598 -6.93 -24.60 -23.36
CA LEU A 598 -5.50 -24.50 -23.08
C LEU A 598 -4.79 -23.44 -23.93
N LYS A 599 -5.48 -22.86 -24.95
CA LYS A 599 -4.96 -21.83 -25.88
C LYS A 599 -3.69 -22.27 -26.63
N ASN A 600 -3.55 -23.57 -26.86
CA ASN A 600 -2.35 -24.17 -27.45
C ASN A 600 -2.04 -23.67 -28.87
N TYR A 601 -3.05 -23.17 -29.58
CA TYR A 601 -2.89 -22.54 -30.89
C TYR A 601 -3.62 -21.21 -30.92
N LEU A 602 -2.95 -20.10 -30.57
CA LEU A 602 -3.50 -18.74 -30.56
C LEU A 602 -3.97 -18.21 -31.94
N ARG A 603 -3.94 -19.07 -32.95
CA ARG A 603 -4.43 -18.84 -34.32
C ARG A 603 -5.77 -19.52 -34.61
N TRP A 604 -6.15 -20.58 -33.88
CA TRP A 604 -7.38 -21.32 -34.19
C TRP A 604 -8.15 -21.72 -32.93
N ALA A 605 -9.42 -21.31 -32.84
CA ALA A 605 -10.32 -21.76 -31.78
C ALA A 605 -11.23 -22.88 -32.31
N ARG A 606 -11.46 -23.92 -31.51
CA ARG A 606 -12.19 -25.14 -31.87
C ARG A 606 -13.32 -25.39 -30.86
N ILE A 607 -14.55 -25.41 -31.35
CA ILE A 607 -15.76 -25.59 -30.52
C ILE A 607 -16.67 -26.67 -31.10
N LEU A 608 -17.42 -27.34 -30.22
CA LEU A 608 -18.37 -28.40 -30.58
C LEU A 608 -19.81 -27.85 -30.49
N VAL A 609 -20.62 -28.10 -31.52
CA VAL A 609 -22.00 -27.61 -31.60
C VAL A 609 -23.00 -28.72 -31.98
N LYS A 610 -24.27 -28.58 -31.57
CA LYS A 610 -25.35 -29.55 -31.83
C LYS A 610 -25.75 -29.55 -33.30
N GLY A 611 -25.90 -30.74 -33.89
CA GLY A 611 -26.33 -30.89 -35.28
C GLY A 611 -27.87 -30.93 -35.43
N SER A 612 -28.43 -30.12 -36.34
CA SER A 612 -29.78 -30.33 -36.88
C SER A 612 -29.71 -31.06 -38.23
N ARG A 613 -30.74 -31.84 -38.57
CA ARG A 613 -30.70 -32.90 -39.60
C ARG A 613 -30.60 -32.46 -41.06
N ASP A 614 -30.74 -31.19 -41.42
CA ASP A 614 -30.61 -30.77 -42.82
C ASP A 614 -29.90 -29.41 -42.95
N LEU A 615 -28.60 -29.46 -43.24
CA LEU A 615 -27.76 -28.28 -43.54
C LEU A 615 -27.59 -28.05 -45.06
N ARG A 616 -28.52 -28.53 -45.89
CA ARG A 616 -28.52 -28.24 -47.34
C ARG A 616 -29.44 -27.09 -47.75
N ASP A 617 -30.32 -26.61 -46.86
CA ASP A 617 -31.30 -25.54 -47.16
C ASP A 617 -31.27 -24.40 -46.13
N VAL A 618 -30.09 -23.81 -45.89
CA VAL A 618 -30.01 -22.46 -45.30
C VAL A 618 -29.48 -21.53 -46.38
N SER A 619 -30.36 -21.10 -47.29
CA SER A 619 -30.10 -19.96 -48.17
C SER A 619 -30.32 -18.66 -47.40
N TRP A 620 -29.47 -17.66 -47.66
CA TRP A 620 -29.48 -16.32 -47.06
C TRP A 620 -30.71 -15.46 -47.45
N GLU A 621 -31.81 -16.05 -47.91
CA GLU A 621 -33.02 -15.34 -48.37
C GLU A 621 -34.17 -15.30 -47.36
N LYS A 622 -34.03 -15.92 -46.17
CA LYS A 622 -35.04 -15.85 -45.10
C LYS A 622 -34.64 -15.01 -43.89
N CYS A 623 -33.58 -14.22 -43.99
CA CYS A 623 -33.33 -13.11 -43.08
C CYS A 623 -33.88 -11.85 -43.77
N GLY A 624 -34.95 -11.25 -43.24
CA GLY A 624 -35.68 -10.12 -43.85
C GLY A 624 -34.91 -8.80 -43.92
N TRP A 625 -33.68 -8.83 -44.41
CA TRP A 625 -32.69 -7.74 -44.35
C TRP A 625 -32.04 -7.43 -45.72
N CYS A 626 -32.63 -7.89 -46.84
CA CYS A 626 -32.00 -7.82 -48.16
C CYS A 626 -32.46 -6.64 -49.06
N GLY A 627 -33.27 -5.70 -48.55
CA GLY A 627 -33.80 -4.58 -49.35
C GLY A 627 -32.82 -3.42 -49.59
N SER A 628 -31.70 -3.35 -48.84
CA SER A 628 -30.94 -2.10 -48.68
C SER A 628 -29.45 -2.17 -49.06
N LEU A 629 -29.00 -3.27 -49.66
CA LEU A 629 -27.57 -3.44 -50.00
C LEU A 629 -27.22 -2.85 -51.39
N PRO A 630 -26.13 -2.07 -51.51
CA PRO A 630 -25.65 -1.59 -52.81
C PRO A 630 -25.20 -2.72 -53.75
N GLN A 631 -25.39 -2.50 -55.04
CA GLN A 631 -25.17 -3.43 -56.16
C GLN A 631 -23.80 -4.16 -56.27
N PRO A 632 -22.65 -3.66 -55.76
CA PRO A 632 -21.36 -4.34 -55.94
C PRO A 632 -21.21 -5.70 -55.22
N MET A 633 -22.13 -6.05 -54.31
CA MET A 633 -22.07 -7.29 -53.51
C MET A 633 -22.83 -8.48 -54.11
N LYS A 634 -23.51 -8.34 -55.25
CA LYS A 634 -24.31 -9.42 -55.86
C LYS A 634 -23.52 -10.42 -56.73
N GLU A 635 -22.21 -10.25 -56.95
CA GLU A 635 -21.54 -10.90 -58.10
C GLU A 635 -20.41 -11.92 -57.84
N LYS A 636 -20.13 -12.39 -56.61
CA LYS A 636 -19.16 -13.51 -56.45
C LYS A 636 -19.56 -14.57 -55.42
N GLU A 637 -20.04 -15.69 -55.96
CA GLU A 637 -20.32 -16.96 -55.29
C GLU A 637 -19.04 -17.75 -54.94
N ASN A 638 -19.03 -18.42 -53.77
CA ASN A 638 -18.78 -19.87 -53.58
C ASN A 638 -18.41 -20.21 -52.10
N ILE A 639 -19.22 -21.04 -51.43
CA ILE A 639 -18.93 -21.66 -50.11
C ILE A 639 -19.16 -23.18 -50.21
N HIS A 640 -18.24 -24.00 -49.69
CA HIS A 640 -18.33 -25.47 -49.69
C HIS A 640 -18.13 -26.10 -48.28
N MET A 641 -18.84 -27.21 -48.00
CA MET A 641 -18.83 -28.02 -46.76
C MET A 641 -18.24 -29.42 -46.97
N ILE A 642 -17.40 -29.92 -46.04
CA ILE A 642 -17.09 -31.37 -45.89
C ILE A 642 -16.80 -31.73 -44.40
N THR A 643 -17.21 -32.93 -43.97
CA THR A 643 -17.03 -33.54 -42.63
C THR A 643 -16.09 -34.76 -42.69
N GLN A 644 -15.16 -34.98 -41.73
CA GLN A 644 -14.80 -36.34 -41.26
C GLN A 644 -13.77 -36.60 -40.15
N GLY A 645 -13.76 -37.87 -39.70
CA GLY A 645 -12.77 -38.54 -38.87
C GLY A 645 -11.57 -39.14 -39.61
N SER A 646 -10.74 -39.82 -38.79
CA SER A 646 -9.37 -40.32 -38.98
C SER A 646 -8.30 -39.27 -39.27
N GLU A 647 -7.29 -39.30 -38.41
CA GLU A 647 -6.11 -38.47 -38.37
C GLU A 647 -5.26 -38.60 -39.63
N ARG A 648 -4.66 -37.47 -40.00
CA ARG A 648 -3.73 -37.22 -41.11
C ARG A 648 -4.44 -36.86 -42.41
N ASP A 649 -4.10 -35.66 -42.86
CA ASP A 649 -4.62 -34.91 -44.00
C ASP A 649 -6.03 -34.31 -43.83
N ILE A 650 -6.17 -33.02 -44.14
CA ILE A 650 -7.26 -32.41 -44.94
C ILE A 650 -7.29 -30.90 -44.70
N THR A 651 -6.85 -30.16 -45.72
CA THR A 651 -7.32 -28.83 -46.08
C THR A 651 -8.74 -28.90 -46.67
N SER A 652 -9.59 -27.96 -46.26
CA SER A 652 -10.90 -27.52 -46.82
C SER A 652 -12.18 -28.19 -46.28
N GLY A 653 -12.99 -27.35 -45.61
CA GLY A 653 -14.34 -27.67 -45.13
C GLY A 653 -14.77 -26.86 -43.90
N TYR A 654 -14.38 -25.59 -43.76
CA TYR A 654 -14.82 -24.72 -42.66
C TYR A 654 -15.77 -23.63 -43.19
N HIS A 655 -16.90 -23.43 -42.51
CA HIS A 655 -17.70 -22.23 -42.70
C HIS A 655 -17.03 -21.05 -42.00
N LEU A 656 -16.23 -20.34 -42.77
CA LEU A 656 -15.60 -19.10 -42.35
C LEU A 656 -16.63 -17.98 -42.47
N VAL A 657 -16.92 -17.30 -41.36
CA VAL A 657 -17.62 -16.02 -41.39
C VAL A 657 -16.64 -14.99 -41.96
N GLU A 658 -17.01 -14.33 -43.05
CA GLU A 658 -16.16 -13.31 -43.65
C GLU A 658 -15.95 -12.17 -42.64
N TRP A 659 -14.68 -11.89 -42.30
CA TRP A 659 -14.34 -10.96 -41.22
C TRP A 659 -14.92 -9.56 -41.43
N LYS A 660 -15.13 -9.15 -42.69
CA LYS A 660 -15.81 -7.90 -43.05
C LYS A 660 -17.25 -7.83 -42.54
N ILE A 661 -17.95 -8.97 -42.47
CA ILE A 661 -19.33 -9.08 -41.94
C ILE A 661 -19.30 -8.98 -40.41
N ALA A 662 -18.33 -9.61 -39.76
CA ALA A 662 -18.13 -9.50 -38.31
C ALA A 662 -17.74 -8.07 -37.86
N GLN A 663 -17.11 -7.31 -38.76
CA GLN A 663 -16.70 -5.91 -38.55
C GLN A 663 -17.82 -4.87 -38.74
N LEU A 664 -18.97 -5.26 -39.30
CA LEU A 664 -20.13 -4.36 -39.40
C LEU A 664 -20.70 -4.08 -38.00
N TYR A 665 -21.27 -2.89 -37.82
CA TYR A 665 -21.96 -2.53 -36.58
C TYR A 665 -23.13 -3.48 -36.31
N LYS A 666 -23.52 -3.59 -35.03
CA LYS A 666 -24.60 -4.49 -34.61
C LYS A 666 -25.93 -4.12 -35.28
N GLU A 667 -26.17 -2.82 -35.55
CA GLU A 667 -27.38 -2.38 -36.28
C GLU A 667 -27.35 -2.75 -37.76
N ALA A 668 -26.19 -3.05 -38.35
CA ALA A 668 -26.00 -3.42 -39.76
C ALA A 668 -25.86 -4.94 -39.99
N GLY A 669 -26.20 -5.75 -38.98
CA GLY A 669 -26.15 -7.22 -39.06
C GLY A 669 -24.79 -7.86 -38.77
N GLY A 670 -23.79 -7.07 -38.34
CA GLY A 670 -22.47 -7.57 -37.92
C GLY A 670 -22.33 -7.76 -36.41
N LEU A 671 -21.10 -8.06 -35.95
CA LEU A 671 -20.79 -8.30 -34.53
C LEU A 671 -20.20 -7.07 -33.83
N GLY A 672 -19.95 -5.97 -34.56
CA GLY A 672 -19.41 -4.71 -34.04
C GLY A 672 -17.90 -4.76 -33.77
N PHE A 673 -17.15 -5.68 -34.38
CA PHE A 673 -15.71 -5.79 -34.16
C PHE A 673 -14.92 -4.73 -34.95
N ARG A 674 -13.98 -4.05 -34.29
CA ARG A 674 -13.20 -2.96 -34.91
C ARG A 674 -12.18 -3.48 -35.94
N ASN A 675 -11.90 -2.71 -36.99
CA ASN A 675 -10.88 -3.05 -37.97
C ASN A 675 -9.46 -2.78 -37.44
N LEU A 676 -8.93 -3.77 -36.72
CA LEU A 676 -7.60 -3.72 -36.09
C LEU A 676 -6.46 -3.48 -37.09
N ILE A 677 -6.62 -3.87 -38.37
CA ILE A 677 -5.61 -3.62 -39.41
C ILE A 677 -5.50 -2.12 -39.66
N MET A 678 -6.64 -1.44 -39.85
CA MET A 678 -6.66 0.00 -40.05
C MET A 678 -6.26 0.77 -38.80
N GLN A 679 -6.66 0.31 -37.62
CA GLN A 679 -6.24 0.92 -36.36
C GLN A 679 -4.72 0.85 -36.18
N ASN A 680 -4.11 -0.31 -36.48
CA ASN A 680 -2.66 -0.48 -36.41
C ASN A 680 -1.93 0.33 -37.49
N ASP A 681 -2.46 0.42 -38.72
CA ASP A 681 -1.90 1.26 -39.78
C ASP A 681 -1.92 2.76 -39.39
N CYS A 682 -3.00 3.22 -38.76
CA CYS A 682 -3.11 4.61 -38.24
C CYS A 682 -2.15 4.88 -37.08
N LEU A 683 -2.01 3.94 -36.14
CA LEU A 683 -1.05 4.04 -35.03
C LEU A 683 0.39 4.04 -35.53
N LEU A 684 0.71 3.20 -36.53
CA LEU A 684 2.03 3.16 -37.16
C LEU A 684 2.35 4.49 -37.86
N MET A 685 1.38 5.09 -38.57
CA MET A 685 1.55 6.41 -39.18
C MET A 685 1.79 7.51 -38.15
N LYS A 686 1.14 7.46 -36.97
CA LYS A 686 1.41 8.38 -35.84
C LYS A 686 2.86 8.25 -35.35
N TRP A 687 3.37 7.03 -35.22
CA TRP A 687 4.75 6.78 -34.79
C TRP A 687 5.77 7.26 -35.83
N LEU A 688 5.50 7.06 -37.11
CA LEU A 688 6.36 7.55 -38.20
C LEU A 688 6.36 9.10 -38.27
N TRP A 689 5.21 9.74 -38.06
CA TRP A 689 5.12 11.20 -37.94
C TRP A 689 5.90 11.73 -36.72
N ARG A 690 5.76 11.09 -35.56
CA ARG A 690 6.51 11.46 -34.34
C ARG A 690 8.03 11.25 -34.50
N LEU A 691 8.43 10.19 -35.19
CA LEU A 691 9.84 9.90 -35.47
C LEU A 691 10.47 11.01 -36.33
N ASN A 692 9.73 11.61 -37.26
CA ASN A 692 10.27 12.71 -38.05
C ASN A 692 10.08 14.11 -37.42
N GLY A 693 8.96 14.37 -36.74
CA GLY A 693 8.62 15.71 -36.24
C GLY A 693 9.37 16.16 -34.98
N ASN A 694 10.08 15.26 -34.29
CA ASN A 694 10.68 15.51 -32.98
C ASN A 694 12.20 15.31 -33.04
N GLU A 695 12.93 16.28 -33.62
CA GLU A 695 14.38 16.18 -33.89
C GLU A 695 15.25 16.04 -32.63
N HIS A 696 14.74 16.36 -31.44
CA HIS A 696 15.51 16.35 -30.19
C HIS A 696 14.97 15.41 -29.11
N ALA A 697 14.12 14.45 -29.48
CA ALA A 697 13.52 13.52 -28.53
C ALA A 697 14.43 12.32 -28.25
N VAL A 698 14.76 12.09 -26.98
CA VAL A 698 15.69 11.04 -26.52
C VAL A 698 15.28 9.63 -26.99
N TRP A 699 13.98 9.31 -26.98
CA TRP A 699 13.49 8.01 -27.46
C TRP A 699 13.79 7.76 -28.96
N LYS A 700 13.85 8.83 -29.77
CA LYS A 700 14.23 8.75 -31.19
C LYS A 700 15.72 8.47 -31.33
N GLU A 701 16.58 9.16 -30.56
CA GLU A 701 18.02 8.88 -30.53
C GLU A 701 18.28 7.44 -30.10
N VAL A 702 17.60 6.93 -29.07
CA VAL A 702 17.73 5.53 -28.62
C VAL A 702 17.34 4.55 -29.73
N ILE A 703 16.22 4.79 -30.42
CA ILE A 703 15.76 3.92 -31.52
C ILE A 703 16.71 3.99 -32.72
N LEU A 704 17.17 5.17 -33.10
CA LEU A 704 18.11 5.34 -34.23
C LEU A 704 19.51 4.81 -33.91
N ASN A 705 19.98 4.95 -32.67
CA ASN A 705 21.25 4.36 -32.24
C ASN A 705 21.19 2.83 -32.19
N LYS A 706 20.06 2.26 -31.73
CA LYS A 706 19.89 0.80 -31.62
C LYS A 706 19.69 0.12 -32.98
N TYR A 707 18.94 0.73 -33.90
CA TYR A 707 18.54 0.07 -35.15
C TYR A 707 19.13 0.73 -36.40
N GLY A 708 19.85 1.84 -36.28
CA GLY A 708 20.32 2.65 -37.41
C GLY A 708 19.16 3.24 -38.24
N GLN A 709 19.52 4.03 -39.25
CA GLN A 709 18.55 4.68 -40.14
C GLN A 709 18.79 4.26 -41.60
N ALA A 710 17.79 3.65 -42.23
CA ALA A 710 17.89 3.23 -43.64
C ALA A 710 17.50 4.38 -44.60
N GLU A 711 16.45 5.13 -44.26
CA GLU A 711 15.96 6.29 -45.00
C GLU A 711 15.49 7.39 -44.01
N GLN A 712 15.14 8.60 -44.50
CA GLN A 712 14.64 9.71 -43.67
C GLN A 712 13.43 9.35 -42.78
N TRP A 713 12.77 8.21 -43.03
CA TRP A 713 11.48 7.84 -42.47
C TRP A 713 11.44 6.44 -41.82
N CYS A 714 12.55 5.70 -41.75
CA CYS A 714 12.55 4.34 -41.19
C CYS A 714 13.92 3.89 -40.63
N THR A 715 13.89 3.04 -39.62
CA THR A 715 15.08 2.35 -39.10
C THR A 715 15.54 1.26 -40.06
N ASN A 716 16.76 0.73 -39.91
CA ASN A 716 17.20 -0.42 -40.71
C ASN A 716 16.31 -1.65 -40.44
N ALA A 717 16.23 -2.54 -41.43
CA ALA A 717 15.49 -3.79 -41.31
C ALA A 717 16.16 -4.69 -40.27
N VAL A 718 15.41 -5.09 -39.24
CA VAL A 718 15.87 -6.04 -38.22
C VAL A 718 15.95 -7.43 -38.86
N SER A 719 17.16 -7.96 -39.03
CA SER A 719 17.43 -9.21 -39.74
C SER A 719 17.60 -10.44 -38.85
N THR A 720 17.48 -10.30 -37.52
CA THR A 720 17.61 -11.41 -36.57
C THR A 720 16.36 -11.56 -35.70
N THR A 721 15.90 -12.80 -35.54
CA THR A 721 14.93 -13.20 -34.52
C THR A 721 15.59 -13.05 -33.14
N TYR A 722 14.84 -12.54 -32.16
CA TYR A 722 15.29 -12.35 -30.77
C TYR A 722 15.86 -13.65 -30.22
N ASP A 723 17.17 -13.73 -30.04
CA ASP A 723 17.81 -14.83 -29.32
C ASP A 723 19.23 -14.43 -28.82
N THR A 724 19.43 -14.62 -27.51
CA THR A 724 20.67 -14.96 -26.78
C THR A 724 21.99 -14.20 -27.02
N SER A 725 21.98 -13.01 -27.63
CA SER A 725 23.19 -12.26 -28.04
C SER A 725 23.52 -11.04 -27.16
N ASP A 726 23.06 -11.01 -25.92
CA ASP A 726 23.39 -9.90 -25.01
C ASP A 726 24.87 -9.99 -24.60
N LEU A 727 25.61 -8.89 -24.78
CA LEU A 727 27.04 -8.80 -24.54
C LEU A 727 27.27 -8.41 -23.08
N TRP A 728 27.41 -9.42 -22.20
CA TRP A 728 27.56 -9.21 -20.76
C TRP A 728 28.99 -8.80 -20.36
N ILE A 729 30.01 -9.19 -21.13
CA ILE A 729 31.43 -8.97 -20.79
C ILE A 729 32.16 -8.44 -22.03
N GLY A 730 32.32 -7.12 -22.12
CA GLY A 730 33.00 -6.49 -23.25
C GLY A 730 32.27 -6.74 -24.58
N GLN A 731 32.95 -7.37 -25.54
CA GLN A 731 32.38 -7.74 -26.84
C GLN A 731 31.99 -9.24 -26.95
N GLU A 732 31.98 -9.98 -25.83
CA GLU A 732 31.66 -11.41 -25.81
C GLU A 732 30.37 -11.72 -25.03
N VAL A 733 29.70 -12.82 -25.42
CA VAL A 733 28.42 -13.28 -24.84
C VAL A 733 28.68 -14.11 -23.58
N LEU A 734 27.97 -13.85 -22.48
CA LEU A 734 28.17 -14.52 -21.17
C LEU A 734 28.23 -16.05 -21.28
N MET A 735 27.34 -16.62 -22.09
CA MET A 735 27.23 -18.07 -22.27
C MET A 735 28.47 -18.71 -22.91
N GLN A 736 29.27 -17.92 -23.64
CA GLN A 736 30.51 -18.39 -24.26
C GLN A 736 31.66 -18.38 -23.25
N VAL A 737 31.69 -17.38 -22.37
CA VAL A 737 32.74 -17.22 -21.35
C VAL A 737 32.50 -18.15 -20.14
N PHE A 738 31.24 -18.30 -19.70
CA PHE A 738 30.86 -19.12 -18.53
C PHE A 738 29.76 -20.15 -18.86
N PRO A 739 30.00 -21.13 -19.75
CA PRO A 739 28.98 -22.09 -20.21
C PRO A 739 28.40 -22.97 -19.10
N GLY A 740 29.18 -23.22 -18.03
CA GLY A 740 28.74 -23.98 -16.86
C GLY A 740 27.68 -23.26 -16.03
N LEU A 741 27.79 -21.94 -15.86
CA LEU A 741 26.79 -21.12 -15.15
C LEU A 741 25.54 -20.92 -16.03
N ALA A 742 25.72 -20.69 -17.33
CA ALA A 742 24.61 -20.51 -18.27
C ALA A 742 23.66 -21.74 -18.31
N ASN A 743 24.21 -22.95 -18.36
CA ASN A 743 23.41 -24.19 -18.40
C ASN A 743 22.48 -24.39 -17.19
N ILE A 744 22.80 -23.76 -16.06
CA ILE A 744 22.02 -23.87 -14.83
C ILE A 744 21.20 -22.63 -14.54
N CYS A 745 21.21 -21.60 -15.39
CA CYS A 745 20.34 -20.43 -15.25
C CYS A 745 18.87 -20.78 -15.52
N THR A 746 17.97 -20.21 -14.73
CA THR A 746 16.53 -20.46 -14.80
C THR A 746 15.91 -19.85 -16.05
N ASN A 747 16.46 -18.73 -16.53
CA ASN A 747 16.01 -18.05 -17.74
C ASN A 747 17.22 -17.58 -18.57
N LEU A 748 17.32 -18.03 -19.82
CA LEU A 748 18.40 -17.68 -20.76
C LEU A 748 18.08 -16.43 -21.59
N GLU A 749 16.84 -15.93 -21.50
CA GLU A 749 16.35 -14.76 -22.24
C GLU A 749 16.37 -13.47 -21.42
N VAL A 750 16.85 -13.54 -20.16
CA VAL A 750 17.00 -12.37 -19.27
C VAL A 750 18.15 -11.49 -19.76
N ILE A 751 17.88 -10.19 -19.90
CA ILE A 751 18.90 -9.20 -20.27
C ILE A 751 19.69 -8.73 -19.04
N VAL A 752 20.88 -8.18 -19.25
CA VAL A 752 21.80 -7.73 -18.19
C VAL A 752 21.09 -6.80 -17.18
N ALA A 753 20.29 -5.85 -17.67
CA ALA A 753 19.58 -4.87 -16.85
C ALA A 753 18.60 -5.50 -15.86
N ASP A 754 17.95 -6.61 -16.23
CA ASP A 754 16.96 -7.31 -15.39
C ASP A 754 17.62 -8.14 -14.29
N SER A 755 18.93 -8.43 -14.43
CA SER A 755 19.72 -9.21 -13.47
C SER A 755 20.45 -8.33 -12.46
N TRP A 756 20.37 -7.00 -12.57
CA TRP A 756 20.98 -6.06 -11.62
C TRP A 756 19.91 -5.36 -10.78
N SER A 757 20.22 -5.09 -9.52
CA SER A 757 19.35 -4.32 -8.62
C SER A 757 20.18 -3.45 -7.68
N PRO A 758 19.58 -2.46 -6.99
CA PRO A 758 20.29 -1.66 -5.97
C PRO A 758 20.87 -2.49 -4.81
N GLN A 759 20.46 -3.75 -4.65
CA GLN A 759 21.03 -4.70 -3.68
C GLN A 759 22.11 -5.61 -4.27
N GLY A 760 22.56 -5.36 -5.52
CA GLY A 760 23.54 -6.15 -6.26
C GLY A 760 22.94 -7.02 -7.37
N TRP A 761 23.82 -7.84 -7.98
CA TRP A 761 23.49 -8.77 -9.06
C TRP A 761 22.66 -9.97 -8.57
N LYS A 762 21.51 -10.18 -9.21
CA LYS A 762 20.56 -11.28 -8.94
C LYS A 762 20.62 -12.31 -10.06
N PHE A 763 21.34 -13.40 -9.81
CA PHE A 763 21.37 -14.56 -10.69
C PHE A 763 20.39 -15.62 -10.23
N PHE A 764 19.53 -16.08 -11.14
CA PHE A 764 18.57 -17.15 -10.87
C PHE A 764 19.07 -18.45 -11.48
N PHE A 765 19.35 -19.43 -10.63
CA PHE A 765 19.76 -20.77 -11.04
C PHE A 765 18.65 -21.79 -10.76
N ARG A 766 18.52 -22.80 -11.64
CA ARG A 766 17.56 -23.91 -11.54
C ARG A 766 17.79 -24.80 -10.32
N ARG A 767 18.96 -24.66 -9.67
CA ARG A 767 19.40 -25.39 -8.47
C ARG A 767 20.47 -24.59 -7.72
N HIS A 768 20.76 -24.97 -6.49
CA HIS A 768 21.92 -24.45 -5.75
C HIS A 768 23.23 -24.75 -6.50
N LEU A 769 24.20 -23.83 -6.38
CA LEU A 769 25.52 -23.94 -6.96
C LEU A 769 26.37 -24.94 -6.18
N ASN A 770 27.10 -25.79 -6.89
CA ASN A 770 28.15 -26.61 -6.29
C ASN A 770 29.39 -25.74 -6.01
N VAL A 771 30.26 -26.21 -5.11
CA VAL A 771 31.46 -25.45 -4.67
C VAL A 771 32.34 -24.97 -5.84
N TRP A 772 32.48 -25.75 -6.92
CA TRP A 772 33.23 -25.35 -8.12
C TRP A 772 32.47 -24.38 -9.05
N GLU A 773 31.14 -24.29 -8.94
CA GLU A 773 30.31 -23.31 -9.66
C GLU A 773 30.25 -21.98 -8.90
N VAL A 774 30.31 -22.01 -7.57
CA VAL A 774 30.50 -20.82 -6.73
C VAL A 774 31.81 -20.12 -7.09
N GLY A 775 32.90 -20.87 -7.27
CA GLY A 775 34.18 -20.32 -7.74
C GLY A 775 34.04 -19.55 -9.06
N ARG A 776 33.25 -20.07 -10.02
CA ARG A 776 33.01 -19.39 -11.30
C ARG A 776 32.11 -18.15 -11.17
N LEU A 777 31.17 -18.14 -10.23
CA LEU A 777 30.36 -16.96 -9.94
C LEU A 777 31.21 -15.85 -9.31
N VAL A 778 32.16 -16.22 -8.43
CA VAL A 778 33.13 -15.29 -7.84
C VAL A 778 34.10 -14.72 -8.88
N GLU A 779 34.44 -15.47 -9.94
CA GLU A 779 35.20 -14.96 -11.10
C GLU A 779 34.37 -14.00 -11.96
N LEU A 780 33.07 -14.23 -12.10
CA LEU A 780 32.16 -13.41 -12.90
C LEU A 780 31.86 -12.05 -12.25
N LEU A 781 31.62 -12.01 -10.93
CA LEU A 781 31.17 -10.80 -10.21
C LEU A 781 32.09 -9.57 -10.42
N PRO A 782 33.44 -9.67 -10.32
CA PRO A 782 34.33 -8.55 -10.60
C PRO A 782 34.29 -8.05 -12.04
N MET A 783 33.95 -8.92 -13.01
CA MET A 783 33.90 -8.55 -14.44
C MET A 783 32.67 -7.70 -14.78
N ILE A 784 31.61 -7.84 -13.99
CA ILE A 784 30.34 -7.12 -14.17
C ILE A 784 30.15 -6.01 -13.13
N ASP A 785 31.05 -5.88 -12.16
CA ASP A 785 31.00 -4.88 -11.07
C ASP A 785 31.11 -3.42 -11.58
N GLY A 786 31.65 -3.23 -12.79
CA GLY A 786 31.67 -1.93 -13.47
C GLY A 786 30.32 -1.48 -14.04
N PHE A 787 29.28 -2.33 -13.99
CA PHE A 787 27.93 -1.97 -14.40
C PHE A 787 27.23 -1.17 -13.30
N ILE A 788 27.19 0.14 -13.49
CA ILE A 788 26.32 1.04 -12.73
C ILE A 788 24.95 0.88 -13.37
N GLY A 789 24.15 -0.09 -12.91
CA GLY A 789 22.84 -0.33 -13.51
C GLY A 789 21.94 0.91 -13.45
N THR A 790 20.84 0.86 -14.19
CA THR A 790 19.83 1.93 -14.16
C THR A 790 19.25 2.03 -12.76
N THR A 791 19.61 3.08 -12.02
CA THR A 791 19.03 3.37 -10.70
C THR A 791 17.56 3.77 -10.90
N VAL A 792 16.79 3.82 -9.82
CA VAL A 792 15.40 4.33 -9.84
C VAL A 792 15.32 5.77 -10.40
N GLU A 793 16.46 6.48 -10.45
CA GLU A 793 16.58 7.76 -11.15
C GLU A 793 16.28 7.61 -12.66
N ASP A 794 16.61 6.50 -13.32
CA ASP A 794 16.38 6.32 -14.77
C ASP A 794 14.94 5.93 -15.16
N GLU A 795 14.10 5.45 -14.22
CA GLU A 795 12.65 5.38 -14.44
C GLU A 795 12.00 6.79 -14.40
N PHE A 796 12.68 7.77 -13.81
CA PHE A 796 12.24 9.17 -13.74
C PHE A 796 13.03 10.14 -14.63
N ILE A 797 14.18 9.76 -15.20
CA ILE A 797 14.91 10.51 -16.22
C ILE A 797 14.28 10.25 -17.61
N GLY A 798 12.96 10.41 -17.68
CA GLY A 798 12.18 10.44 -18.91
C GLY A 798 11.49 11.79 -19.15
N LYS A 799 11.63 12.75 -18.25
CA LYS A 799 11.23 14.15 -18.46
C LYS A 799 12.20 15.12 -17.80
N GLY A 800 13.17 15.60 -18.56
CA GLY A 800 14.03 16.70 -18.10
C GLY A 800 15.17 17.08 -19.04
N LYS A 801 14.87 17.75 -20.16
CA LYS A 801 15.80 18.78 -20.68
C LYS A 801 15.39 20.10 -20.05
N ALA A 802 16.07 20.51 -18.98
CA ALA A 802 16.20 21.92 -18.58
C ALA A 802 17.25 22.07 -17.46
N CYS A 803 18.52 21.82 -17.77
CA CYS A 803 19.62 22.47 -17.05
C CYS A 803 20.27 23.42 -18.05
N LEU A 804 19.83 24.68 -18.05
CA LEU A 804 20.55 25.89 -18.49
C LEU A 804 19.58 27.10 -18.45
N THR A 805 19.03 27.44 -17.29
CA THR A 805 18.55 28.80 -16.96
C THR A 805 18.10 28.89 -15.50
N TYR A 806 19.05 28.99 -14.57
CA TYR A 806 18.71 29.25 -13.16
C TYR A 806 19.63 30.30 -12.55
N GLU A 807 19.53 31.52 -13.08
CA GLU A 807 19.82 32.76 -12.35
C GLU A 807 18.65 33.76 -12.40
N ILE A 808 17.45 33.38 -12.89
CA ILE A 808 16.33 34.33 -13.08
C ILE A 808 14.99 33.86 -12.46
N LEU A 809 14.91 32.70 -11.80
CA LEU A 809 13.64 32.16 -11.27
C LEU A 809 13.43 32.31 -9.76
N GLN A 810 14.04 33.30 -9.11
CA GLN A 810 13.72 33.66 -7.72
C GLN A 810 12.54 34.65 -7.55
N LYS A 811 11.72 34.91 -8.60
CA LYS A 811 10.68 35.96 -8.50
C LYS A 811 9.27 35.66 -9.00
N LYS A 812 8.93 34.44 -9.42
CA LYS A 812 7.55 34.09 -9.79
C LYS A 812 7.23 32.65 -9.38
N GLY A 813 6.29 32.48 -8.45
CA GLY A 813 5.69 31.18 -8.17
C GLY A 813 5.12 30.60 -9.46
N LEU A 814 5.45 29.34 -9.75
CA LEU A 814 4.81 28.58 -10.82
C LEU A 814 3.35 28.33 -10.40
N PRO A 815 2.37 28.48 -11.31
CA PRO A 815 0.99 28.13 -11.01
C PRO A 815 0.90 26.63 -10.69
N ILE A 816 0.19 26.30 -9.61
CA ILE A 816 -0.33 24.95 -9.40
C ILE A 816 -1.56 24.85 -10.31
N ASP A 817 -1.63 23.82 -11.16
CA ASP A 817 -2.76 23.66 -12.08
C ASP A 817 -4.08 23.53 -11.29
N GLY A 818 -5.11 24.27 -11.69
CA GLY A 818 -6.41 24.29 -11.00
C GLY A 818 -7.13 22.93 -11.09
N LEU A 819 -7.81 22.56 -10.00
CA LEU A 819 -8.57 21.31 -9.89
C LEU A 819 -9.87 21.41 -10.68
N ASP A 820 -10.01 20.61 -11.74
CA ASP A 820 -11.27 20.51 -12.49
C ASP A 820 -12.37 19.77 -11.69
N ASP A 821 -13.63 19.93 -12.09
CA ASP A 821 -14.77 19.32 -11.39
C ASP A 821 -14.76 17.80 -11.41
N LYS A 822 -14.24 17.20 -12.49
CA LYS A 822 -14.18 15.73 -12.62
C LYS A 822 -13.21 15.13 -11.63
N SER A 823 -12.05 15.77 -11.46
CA SER A 823 -11.01 15.37 -10.53
C SER A 823 -11.50 15.54 -9.10
N PHE A 824 -12.11 16.69 -8.78
CA PHE A 824 -12.75 16.90 -7.47
C PHE A 824 -13.78 15.81 -7.15
N GLU A 825 -14.67 15.48 -8.09
CA GLU A 825 -15.65 14.42 -7.91
C GLU A 825 -15.01 13.05 -7.73
N SER A 826 -13.91 12.78 -8.43
CA SER A 826 -13.13 11.55 -8.30
C SER A 826 -12.52 11.40 -6.90
N TYR A 827 -11.90 12.45 -6.35
CA TYR A 827 -11.36 12.45 -4.99
C TYR A 827 -12.47 12.26 -3.95
N ARG A 828 -13.57 13.01 -4.09
CA ARG A 828 -14.74 12.92 -3.21
C ARG A 828 -15.36 11.52 -3.22
N SER A 829 -15.60 10.97 -4.41
CA SER A 829 -16.12 9.61 -4.57
C SER A 829 -15.15 8.54 -4.07
N GLY A 830 -13.83 8.73 -4.26
CA GLY A 830 -12.79 7.86 -3.72
C GLY A 830 -12.77 7.83 -2.20
N LEU A 831 -12.87 9.00 -1.55
CA LEU A 831 -12.95 9.12 -0.10
C LEU A 831 -14.24 8.50 0.46
N ILE A 832 -15.38 8.72 -0.20
CA ILE A 832 -16.65 8.06 0.17
C ILE A 832 -16.52 6.54 0.10
N ALA A 833 -15.91 6.02 -0.97
CA ALA A 833 -15.68 4.57 -1.12
C ALA A 833 -14.75 4.01 -0.03
N LYS A 834 -13.71 4.75 0.35
CA LYS A 834 -12.78 4.42 1.45
C LYS A 834 -13.48 4.40 2.81
N LEU A 835 -14.33 5.38 3.10
CA LEU A 835 -15.09 5.46 4.36
C LEU A 835 -16.16 4.36 4.49
N LEU A 836 -16.78 3.97 3.37
CA LEU A 836 -17.80 2.92 3.32
C LEU A 836 -17.22 1.52 3.07
N GLU A 837 -15.89 1.40 3.01
CA GLU A 837 -15.22 0.11 2.88
C GLU A 837 -15.51 -0.74 4.11
N LYS A 838 -15.82 -2.02 3.89
CA LYS A 838 -16.06 -2.94 5.01
C LYS A 838 -14.75 -3.21 5.74
N ASP A 839 -14.81 -3.20 7.07
CA ASP A 839 -13.67 -3.53 7.91
C ASP A 839 -13.05 -4.90 7.51
N PRO A 840 -11.74 -4.99 7.25
CA PRO A 840 -11.11 -6.20 6.69
C PRO A 840 -10.95 -7.33 7.72
N SER A 841 -11.06 -7.03 9.01
CA SER A 841 -10.97 -8.02 10.09
C SER A 841 -11.67 -7.56 11.36
N LEU A 842 -11.93 -8.51 12.27
CA LEU A 842 -12.50 -8.24 13.59
C LEU A 842 -11.69 -7.19 14.37
N ALA A 843 -10.36 -7.19 14.23
CA ALA A 843 -9.49 -6.23 14.90
C ALA A 843 -9.69 -4.80 14.40
N TYR A 844 -9.83 -4.60 13.08
CA TYR A 844 -10.09 -3.28 12.49
C TYR A 844 -11.43 -2.72 12.98
N GLU A 845 -12.50 -3.51 12.89
CA GLU A 845 -13.83 -3.11 13.36
C GLU A 845 -13.81 -2.80 14.87
N THR A 846 -13.14 -3.64 15.68
CA THR A 846 -13.01 -3.42 17.13
C THR A 846 -12.25 -2.13 17.43
N ASN A 847 -11.14 -1.87 16.75
CA ASN A 847 -10.33 -0.66 16.97
C ASN A 847 -11.11 0.61 16.59
N ARG A 848 -11.91 0.56 15.51
CA ARG A 848 -12.81 1.65 15.13
C ARG A 848 -13.83 1.95 16.22
N PHE A 849 -14.49 0.94 16.78
CA PHE A 849 -15.39 1.12 17.92
C PHE A 849 -14.68 1.56 19.19
N TRP A 850 -13.49 1.02 19.46
CA TRP A 850 -12.69 1.39 20.61
C TRP A 850 -12.33 2.87 20.58
N GLY A 851 -11.91 3.41 19.44
CA GLY A 851 -11.66 4.84 19.24
C GLY A 851 -12.86 5.71 19.66
N GLN A 852 -14.07 5.33 19.26
CA GLN A 852 -15.29 6.06 19.62
C GLN A 852 -15.58 6.03 21.13
N ILE A 853 -15.27 4.93 21.82
CA ILE A 853 -15.42 4.78 23.27
C ILE A 853 -14.34 5.57 24.00
N THR A 854 -13.08 5.43 23.57
CA THR A 854 -11.92 6.07 24.20
C THR A 854 -11.95 7.58 24.12
N ASP A 855 -12.55 8.12 23.06
CA ASP A 855 -12.74 9.56 22.84
C ASP A 855 -14.09 10.05 23.37
N LYS A 856 -14.92 9.19 24.00
CA LYS A 856 -16.26 9.57 24.51
C LYS A 856 -17.21 10.12 23.45
N ARG A 857 -16.98 9.79 22.17
CA ARG A 857 -17.84 10.21 21.05
C ARG A 857 -19.06 9.31 20.92
N TYR A 858 -18.88 8.01 21.17
CA TYR A 858 -19.93 6.97 21.09
C TYR A 858 -20.70 6.96 19.75
N MET A 859 -20.08 7.48 18.68
CA MET A 859 -20.66 7.59 17.35
C MET A 859 -20.14 6.47 16.46
N PHE A 860 -20.68 5.26 16.68
CA PHE A 860 -20.20 4.03 16.03
C PHE A 860 -20.46 3.97 14.51
N ASP A 861 -21.35 4.85 14.00
CA ASP A 861 -21.73 5.03 12.60
C ASP A 861 -21.12 6.31 11.99
N MET A 862 -19.98 6.78 12.54
CA MET A 862 -19.34 8.03 12.12
C MET A 862 -18.93 8.01 10.65
N SER A 863 -18.36 6.91 10.16
CA SER A 863 -17.90 6.78 8.77
C SER A 863 -19.06 6.89 7.78
N GLU A 864 -20.22 6.29 8.10
CA GLU A 864 -21.42 6.37 7.27
C GLU A 864 -21.99 7.79 7.24
N LYS A 865 -22.02 8.48 8.38
CA LYS A 865 -22.50 9.87 8.45
C LYS A 865 -21.56 10.83 7.76
N GLU A 866 -20.25 10.62 7.89
CA GLU A 866 -19.23 11.40 7.18
C GLU A 866 -19.34 11.21 5.67
N ALA A 867 -19.51 9.98 5.21
CA ALA A 867 -19.74 9.68 3.79
C ALA A 867 -21.03 10.33 3.24
N GLU A 868 -22.09 10.42 4.04
CA GLU A 868 -23.31 11.15 3.66
C GLU A 868 -23.04 12.65 3.54
N GLU A 869 -22.35 13.24 4.51
CA GLU A 869 -22.02 14.67 4.52
C GLU A 869 -21.12 15.05 3.33
N LEU A 870 -20.14 14.20 2.99
CA LEU A 870 -19.26 14.36 1.83
C LEU A 870 -20.02 14.49 0.50
N ARG A 871 -21.18 13.85 0.34
CA ARG A 871 -21.98 13.96 -0.89
C ARG A 871 -22.48 15.39 -1.14
N SER A 872 -22.68 16.15 -0.06
CA SER A 872 -23.16 17.52 -0.12
C SER A 872 -22.04 18.56 -0.26
N ILE A 873 -20.82 18.24 0.17
CA ILE A 873 -19.67 19.17 0.15
C ILE A 873 -19.30 19.58 -1.27
N GLN A 874 -19.14 20.89 -1.45
CA GLN A 874 -18.72 21.55 -2.69
C GLN A 874 -17.31 22.13 -2.55
N LYS A 875 -16.67 22.47 -3.68
CA LYS A 875 -15.38 23.18 -3.69
C LYS A 875 -15.41 24.48 -2.88
N SER A 876 -16.54 25.20 -2.89
CA SER A 876 -16.71 26.43 -2.13
C SER A 876 -16.59 26.22 -0.63
N ASP A 877 -17.07 25.08 -0.09
CA ASP A 877 -16.93 24.75 1.33
C ASP A 877 -15.44 24.58 1.71
N LEU A 878 -14.65 23.93 0.84
CA LEU A 878 -13.20 23.76 1.05
C LEU A 878 -12.46 25.09 0.98
N ILE A 879 -12.79 25.95 0.01
CA ILE A 879 -12.19 27.28 -0.12
C ILE A 879 -12.53 28.14 1.10
N GLU A 880 -13.78 28.12 1.56
CA GLU A 880 -14.19 28.84 2.77
C GLU A 880 -13.46 28.30 4.01
N TRP A 881 -13.37 26.99 4.17
CA TRP A 881 -12.63 26.36 5.25
C TRP A 881 -11.13 26.72 5.22
N TYR A 882 -10.48 26.64 4.06
CA TYR A 882 -9.10 27.03 3.84
C TYR A 882 -8.87 28.50 4.20
N ARG A 883 -9.72 29.42 3.71
CA ARG A 883 -9.63 30.85 4.04
C ARG A 883 -9.84 31.11 5.53
N THR A 884 -10.68 30.32 6.18
CA THR A 884 -11.00 30.47 7.60
C THR A 884 -9.86 30.02 8.50
N TYR A 885 -9.25 28.86 8.23
CA TYR A 885 -8.30 28.23 9.17
C TYR A 885 -6.83 28.28 8.74
N LEU A 886 -6.54 28.40 7.45
CA LEU A 886 -5.17 28.33 6.91
C LEU A 886 -4.68 29.67 6.33
N ARG A 887 -5.57 30.63 6.07
CA ARG A 887 -5.22 31.92 5.46
C ARG A 887 -5.32 33.11 6.43
N GLN A 888 -4.25 33.89 6.54
CA GLN A 888 -4.29 35.21 7.20
C GLN A 888 -4.99 36.24 6.29
N PRO A 889 -5.70 37.25 6.85
CA PRO A 889 -5.77 37.65 8.26
C PRO A 889 -6.98 37.08 9.02
N SER A 890 -7.47 35.87 8.68
CA SER A 890 -8.60 35.29 9.39
C SER A 890 -8.35 35.20 10.90
N PRO A 891 -9.29 35.62 11.77
CA PRO A 891 -9.16 35.49 13.22
C PRO A 891 -9.06 34.03 13.69
N LYS A 892 -9.55 33.08 12.88
CA LYS A 892 -9.48 31.64 13.13
C LYS A 892 -8.22 30.96 12.58
N CYS A 893 -7.39 31.68 11.82
CA CYS A 893 -6.08 31.19 11.41
C CYS A 893 -5.12 31.30 12.59
N ARG A 894 -5.02 30.22 13.38
CA ARG A 894 -4.20 30.14 14.59
C ARG A 894 -3.10 29.12 14.36
N ARG A 895 -1.86 29.59 14.18
CA ARG A 895 -0.73 28.74 13.79
C ARG A 895 0.37 28.67 14.85
N LEU A 896 0.98 27.49 14.95
CA LEU A 896 2.17 27.19 15.71
C LEU A 896 3.18 26.52 14.78
N CYS A 897 4.29 27.19 14.52
CA CYS A 897 5.42 26.66 13.76
C CYS A 897 6.48 26.11 14.73
N VAL A 898 6.72 24.80 14.69
CA VAL A 898 7.79 24.16 15.44
C VAL A 898 8.96 23.92 14.49
N ARG A 899 10.14 24.42 14.86
CA ARG A 899 11.36 24.37 14.06
C ARG A 899 12.46 23.67 14.85
N VAL A 900 12.83 22.48 14.38
CA VAL A 900 13.96 21.71 14.92
C VAL A 900 15.15 21.90 13.99
N TRP A 901 16.23 22.47 14.50
CA TRP A 901 17.38 22.90 13.70
C TRP A 901 18.50 21.86 13.73
N GLY A 902 18.84 21.30 12.57
CA GLY A 902 19.96 20.37 12.37
C GLY A 902 21.30 21.00 12.72
N CYS A 903 22.31 20.21 13.07
CA CYS A 903 23.59 20.69 13.63
C CYS A 903 24.42 21.54 12.65
N ASN A 904 24.22 21.39 11.35
CA ASN A 904 24.92 22.08 10.26
C ASN A 904 24.32 23.45 9.88
N THR A 905 23.17 23.83 10.45
CA THR A 905 22.47 25.10 10.14
C THR A 905 22.95 26.25 11.03
N ASP A 906 22.90 27.52 10.57
CA ASP A 906 23.25 28.69 11.38
C ASP A 906 22.09 29.06 12.33
N TRP A 907 22.36 29.24 13.63
CA TRP A 907 21.33 29.60 14.62
C TRP A 907 20.92 31.07 14.53
N LYS A 908 21.74 31.93 13.89
CA LYS A 908 21.46 33.37 13.83
C LYS A 908 20.12 33.69 13.16
N ASP A 909 19.66 32.84 12.25
CA ASP A 909 18.37 32.98 11.59
C ASP A 909 17.19 32.64 12.52
N ALA A 910 17.42 31.84 13.57
CA ALA A 910 16.43 31.60 14.63
C ALA A 910 16.27 32.82 15.55
N ASP A 911 17.36 33.56 15.80
CA ASP A 911 17.37 34.77 16.63
C ASP A 911 16.93 36.03 15.86
N SER A 912 16.81 35.94 14.54
CA SER A 912 16.36 37.05 13.69
C SER A 912 14.87 37.32 13.91
N PRO A 913 14.46 38.59 14.12
CA PRO A 913 13.06 38.92 14.38
C PRO A 913 12.19 38.56 13.17
N VAL A 914 11.31 37.56 13.33
CA VAL A 914 10.24 37.28 12.38
C VAL A 914 9.20 38.39 12.54
N ALA A 915 9.11 39.29 11.56
CA ALA A 915 8.39 40.57 11.68
C ALA A 915 6.90 40.47 12.06
N SER A 916 6.28 39.28 11.98
CA SER A 916 4.85 39.04 12.31
C SER A 916 4.60 38.01 13.41
N ALA A 917 5.60 37.28 13.90
CA ALA A 917 5.40 36.08 14.73
C ALA A 917 5.98 36.21 16.15
N GLU A 918 5.27 35.66 17.15
CA GLU A 918 5.70 35.60 18.55
C GLU A 918 6.54 34.34 18.80
N VAL A 919 7.77 34.51 19.28
CA VAL A 919 8.69 33.40 19.58
C VAL A 919 8.53 32.91 21.01
N ILE A 920 8.16 31.64 21.18
CA ILE A 920 7.98 30.97 22.47
C ILE A 920 9.34 30.53 23.02
N LYS A 921 9.97 31.39 23.82
CA LYS A 921 11.24 31.08 24.51
C LYS A 921 11.01 30.11 25.67
N ASP A 922 10.08 30.43 26.56
CA ASP A 922 9.72 29.63 27.73
C ASP A 922 8.25 29.17 27.67
N VAL A 923 8.04 27.86 27.56
CA VAL A 923 6.71 27.26 27.44
C VAL A 923 5.92 27.40 28.75
N ILE A 924 6.61 27.35 29.90
CA ILE A 924 5.94 27.44 31.21
C ILE A 924 5.31 28.83 31.38
N SER A 925 6.08 29.89 31.12
CA SER A 925 5.56 31.26 31.19
C SER A 925 4.49 31.52 30.14
N PHE A 926 4.64 31.00 28.92
CA PHE A 926 3.64 31.12 27.86
C PHE A 926 2.28 30.50 28.27
N LYS A 927 2.30 29.36 28.95
CA LYS A 927 1.08 28.67 29.42
C LYS A 927 0.36 29.38 30.58
N LYS A 928 1.04 30.21 31.38
CA LYS A 928 0.44 30.82 32.59
C LYS A 928 -0.76 31.73 32.30
N SER A 929 -0.76 32.41 31.15
CA SER A 929 -1.86 33.29 30.71
C SER A 929 -2.79 32.65 29.68
N ALA A 930 -2.59 31.37 29.37
CA ALA A 930 -3.32 30.69 28.32
C ALA A 930 -4.73 30.28 28.76
N LYS A 931 -5.66 30.27 27.80
CA LYS A 931 -6.99 29.68 27.94
C LYS A 931 -6.94 28.23 27.44
N PHE A 932 -7.78 27.37 27.99
CA PHE A 932 -7.87 25.97 27.60
C PHE A 932 -9.31 25.60 27.22
N TYR A 933 -9.45 24.72 26.22
CA TYR A 933 -10.74 24.14 25.86
C TYR A 933 -11.25 23.25 27.01
N PRO A 934 -12.58 23.11 27.20
CA PRO A 934 -13.10 22.13 28.15
C PRO A 934 -12.67 20.70 27.78
N SER A 935 -12.44 19.85 28.77
CA SER A 935 -12.12 18.42 28.55
C SER A 935 -13.31 17.71 27.92
N LEU A 936 -13.13 17.19 26.71
CA LEU A 936 -14.15 16.44 25.95
C LEU A 936 -14.00 14.91 26.08
N CYS A 937 -12.94 14.43 26.75
CA CYS A 937 -12.58 13.01 26.89
C CYS A 937 -12.63 12.50 28.33
#